data_AF-A0A8H5HWL5-F1
#
_entry.id   AF-A0A8H5HWL5-F1
#
_cell.length_a   1.000
_cell.length_b   1.000
_cell.length_c   1.000
_cell.angle_alpha   90.00
_cell.angle_beta   90.00
_cell.angle_gamma   90.00
#
_symmetry.space_group_name_H-M   'P 1'
#
loop_
_entity.id
_entity.type
_entity.pdbx_description
1 polymer ?
#
loop_
_entity_poly.entity_id
_entity_poly.type
_entity_poly.pdbx_seq_one_letter_code
_entity_poly.pdbx_strand_id
1 'polypeptide(L)'
;MSRALTVPIISMNPSLSTETQILICGAGPTGLAAAISLVCSGVAPSQIIIVNDSQSNANASRAVAIHAATLEALDKIGCASRLVELGVKARGWGFGSRDSVVFSTDFKYIDGYTKYPFVLMLSQSATERVFEERLTELGFKVRKGWRVVGMRDTTAGEGIDVSFESGEIVKTEYVIGADGARSTIRQLSGINFSDPDGKAAEDSIDNREDIVCTAITLSDNGMFLVFPIGNSTTSQMLHNSGEMIYRIGFNVPRDQGEPPSQPPKEYLQANMDQLGPLFLSSNPKVNPFPVLISKVHWSTRFRTHAAIADVSFKQIHGGFVFLVGDAAHIHSPAGGQGMNLGLRDAVGLGPVLARHIRGLERIEGSKQDISALENYAAARHAQGLKVIRLTKRLMGTDPHYRSALGAQVGAMLPQALFGLDPLWTHSPFLYNLDPSSIKMPSSDTKEFHRVLSTSRNILVVSGAGLSAASEAKVDAGVNTTPQFWPHSPLGMKISPEYGSSSITGEKSGVRSKLPNPGHHALARLCMPQWRRLVAPNATVTHVTQNIDGLCIQALNDLSYSSDEEPDGVVIEMHGNLFDVVCTAFDCDYQGHVEPLVRRADLPHCPKCQQLLRPDVVWFGERPKRIQEILVAADSADLCLVVGTSSLVQPASKLPERVHANGGQVAVFNVEATTNHSDEADFLFVGPCELELTRVLGL
;
A
#
# COMPACT_ATOMS: atom_id res chain seq x y z
N MET A 1 -3.87 -31.46 -39.99
CA MET A 1 -4.23 -32.66 -39.18
C MET A 1 -4.41 -32.20 -37.75
N SER A 2 -5.67 -31.96 -37.37
CA SER A 2 -6.08 -31.47 -36.04
C SER A 2 -6.30 -32.68 -35.12
N ARG A 3 -5.58 -32.77 -34.00
CA ARG A 3 -5.87 -33.74 -32.94
C ARG A 3 -6.85 -33.09 -31.96
N ALA A 4 -8.12 -33.42 -32.13
CA ALA A 4 -9.16 -33.15 -31.15
C ALA A 4 -8.87 -33.94 -29.86
N LEU A 5 -8.72 -33.24 -28.74
CA LEU A 5 -8.70 -33.82 -27.41
C LEU A 5 -10.10 -34.35 -27.11
N THR A 6 -10.25 -35.67 -27.16
CA THR A 6 -11.44 -36.39 -26.73
C THR A 6 -11.38 -36.54 -25.22
N VAL A 7 -12.21 -35.80 -24.50
CA VAL A 7 -12.43 -35.97 -23.06
C VAL A 7 -13.24 -37.26 -22.88
N PRO A 8 -12.82 -38.22 -22.04
CA PRO A 8 -13.58 -39.45 -21.83
C PRO A 8 -14.88 -39.14 -21.09
N ILE A 9 -16.00 -39.61 -21.65
CA ILE A 9 -17.32 -39.56 -21.02
C ILE A 9 -17.28 -40.55 -19.84
N ILE A 10 -17.12 -40.04 -18.63
CA ILE A 10 -17.26 -40.84 -17.40
C ILE A 10 -18.74 -41.19 -17.25
N SER A 11 -19.04 -42.49 -17.25
CA SER A 11 -20.38 -43.04 -16.99
C SER A 11 -20.87 -42.56 -15.62
N MET A 12 -21.91 -41.72 -15.62
CA MET A 12 -22.48 -41.10 -14.42
C MET A 12 -23.34 -42.10 -13.64
N ASN A 13 -23.04 -42.27 -12.35
CA ASN A 13 -23.84 -43.07 -11.43
C ASN A 13 -24.85 -42.12 -10.72
N PRO A 14 -26.16 -42.17 -11.01
CA PRO A 14 -27.14 -41.18 -10.54
C PRO A 14 -27.51 -41.30 -9.04
N SER A 15 -26.85 -42.17 -8.26
CA SER A 15 -27.17 -42.45 -6.85
C SER A 15 -26.40 -41.60 -5.82
N LEU A 16 -25.61 -40.61 -6.25
CA LEU A 16 -24.73 -39.79 -5.38
C LEU A 16 -24.87 -38.28 -5.57
N SER A 17 -26.05 -37.77 -5.94
CA SER A 17 -26.30 -36.32 -6.04
C SER A 17 -26.59 -35.69 -4.68
N THR A 18 -25.80 -34.70 -4.27
CA THR A 18 -26.06 -33.86 -3.08
C THR A 18 -26.57 -32.48 -3.54
N GLU A 19 -27.48 -31.87 -2.79
CA GLU A 19 -27.96 -30.51 -3.07
C GLU A 19 -27.56 -29.56 -1.93
N THR A 20 -27.20 -28.33 -2.27
CA THR A 20 -26.87 -27.24 -1.33
C THR A 20 -27.20 -25.92 -2.00
N GLN A 21 -27.45 -24.85 -1.25
CA GLN A 21 -27.65 -23.55 -1.86
C GLN A 21 -26.32 -22.91 -2.27
N ILE A 22 -25.31 -23.05 -1.41
CA ILE A 22 -23.97 -22.49 -1.59
C ILE A 22 -22.92 -23.60 -1.49
N LEU A 23 -22.03 -23.67 -2.48
CA LEU A 23 -20.86 -24.52 -2.49
C LEU A 23 -19.59 -23.68 -2.42
N ILE A 24 -18.74 -23.93 -1.43
CA ILE A 24 -17.44 -23.27 -1.25
C ILE A 24 -16.34 -24.27 -1.61
N CYS A 25 -15.60 -23.98 -2.67
CA CYS A 25 -14.53 -24.81 -3.19
C CYS A 25 -13.18 -24.32 -2.69
N GLY A 26 -12.59 -25.04 -1.74
CA GLY A 26 -11.31 -24.72 -1.09
C GLY A 26 -11.50 -24.37 0.39
N ALA A 27 -10.77 -25.07 1.27
CA ALA A 27 -10.79 -24.83 2.72
C ALA A 27 -9.49 -24.20 3.24
N GLY A 28 -8.86 -23.34 2.43
CA GLY A 28 -7.82 -22.43 2.90
C GLY A 28 -8.40 -21.27 3.72
N PRO A 29 -7.57 -20.29 4.14
CA PRO A 29 -8.00 -19.24 5.07
C PRO A 29 -9.19 -18.44 4.51
N THR A 30 -9.18 -18.15 3.21
CA THR A 30 -10.25 -17.43 2.52
C THR A 30 -11.57 -18.20 2.49
N GLY A 31 -11.53 -19.50 2.16
CA GLY A 31 -12.75 -20.32 2.07
C GLY A 31 -13.39 -20.56 3.44
N LEU A 32 -12.55 -20.81 4.47
CA LEU A 32 -13.01 -20.92 5.85
C LEU A 32 -13.64 -19.60 6.33
N ALA A 33 -13.00 -18.46 6.07
CA ALA A 33 -13.54 -17.15 6.43
C ALA A 33 -14.85 -16.83 5.68
N ALA A 34 -15.01 -17.27 4.43
CA ALA A 34 -16.22 -17.05 3.64
C ALA A 34 -17.40 -17.81 4.25
N ALA A 35 -17.18 -19.09 4.64
CA ALA A 35 -18.19 -19.89 5.32
C ALA A 35 -18.64 -19.26 6.64
N ILE A 36 -17.70 -18.81 7.48
CA ILE A 36 -18.02 -18.12 8.74
C ILE A 36 -18.80 -16.83 8.47
N SER A 37 -18.35 -16.02 7.51
CA SER A 37 -19.00 -14.74 7.17
C SER A 37 -20.45 -14.91 6.72
N LEU A 38 -20.75 -15.93 5.91
CA LEU A 38 -22.10 -16.23 5.46
C LEU A 38 -23.03 -16.58 6.63
N VAL A 39 -22.56 -17.39 7.57
CA VAL A 39 -23.36 -17.78 8.74
C VAL A 39 -23.56 -16.63 9.71
N CYS A 40 -22.50 -15.85 9.97
CA CYS A 40 -22.63 -14.60 10.74
C CYS A 40 -23.56 -13.59 10.06
N SER A 41 -23.75 -13.69 8.73
CA SER A 41 -24.68 -12.86 7.96
C SER A 41 -26.10 -13.45 7.85
N GLY A 42 -26.37 -14.59 8.50
CA GLY A 42 -27.69 -15.19 8.62
C GLY A 42 -28.03 -16.27 7.59
N VAL A 43 -27.05 -16.81 6.86
CA VAL A 43 -27.26 -18.03 6.05
C VAL A 43 -27.20 -19.26 6.96
N ALA A 44 -28.14 -20.19 6.83
CA ALA A 44 -28.15 -21.37 7.68
C ALA A 44 -26.97 -22.31 7.34
N PRO A 45 -26.28 -22.91 8.33
CA PRO A 45 -25.19 -23.85 8.06
C PRO A 45 -25.57 -25.01 7.14
N SER A 46 -26.83 -25.46 7.18
CA SER A 46 -27.35 -26.52 6.31
C SER A 46 -27.45 -26.14 4.83
N GLN A 47 -27.38 -24.85 4.49
CA GLN A 47 -27.44 -24.33 3.12
C GLN A 47 -26.04 -24.25 2.47
N ILE A 48 -24.98 -24.58 3.20
CA ILE A 48 -23.60 -24.39 2.77
C ILE A 48 -22.84 -25.72 2.84
N ILE A 49 -22.18 -26.08 1.74
CA ILE A 49 -21.16 -27.14 1.73
C ILE A 49 -19.80 -26.51 1.46
N ILE A 50 -18.81 -26.82 2.28
CA ILE A 50 -17.41 -26.47 2.03
C ILE A 50 -16.59 -27.74 1.76
N VAL A 51 -15.87 -27.72 0.64
CA VAL A 51 -15.06 -28.84 0.14
C VAL A 51 -13.58 -28.47 0.08
N ASN A 52 -12.72 -29.46 0.22
CA ASN A 52 -11.28 -29.30 0.04
C ASN A 52 -10.66 -30.52 -0.64
N ASP A 53 -9.73 -30.28 -1.56
CA ASP A 53 -8.85 -31.34 -2.07
C ASP A 53 -7.85 -31.71 -0.97
N SER A 54 -7.84 -32.99 -0.57
CA SER A 54 -6.99 -33.53 0.50
C SER A 54 -5.49 -33.38 0.25
N GLN A 55 -5.04 -33.14 -0.99
CA GLN A 55 -3.63 -32.91 -1.31
C GLN A 55 -3.11 -31.50 -0.92
N SER A 56 -3.99 -30.60 -0.50
CA SER A 56 -3.62 -29.20 -0.18
C SER A 56 -2.91 -29.01 1.19
N ASN A 57 -2.86 -30.04 2.04
CA ASN A 57 -2.23 -29.99 3.37
C ASN A 57 -0.69 -29.87 3.33
N ALA A 58 -0.06 -29.85 2.15
CA ALA A 58 1.38 -29.66 1.99
C ALA A 58 1.81 -28.17 1.92
N ASN A 59 0.89 -27.22 2.07
CA ASN A 59 1.21 -25.80 2.02
C ASN A 59 1.68 -25.28 3.37
N ALA A 60 2.96 -25.53 3.64
CA ALA A 60 3.68 -24.87 4.69
C ALA A 60 3.49 -23.33 4.65
N SER A 61 3.22 -22.77 5.83
CA SER A 61 2.78 -21.40 6.13
C SER A 61 3.42 -20.31 5.25
N ARG A 62 2.81 -20.02 4.08
CA ARG A 62 3.27 -18.95 3.17
C ARG A 62 2.84 -17.57 3.67
N ALA A 63 1.74 -17.46 4.37
CA ALA A 63 1.29 -16.21 5.00
C ALA A 63 1.60 -16.18 6.50
N VAL A 64 1.84 -14.97 7.03
CA VAL A 64 2.18 -14.74 8.45
C VAL A 64 1.69 -13.41 9.01
N ALA A 65 1.62 -12.37 8.18
CA ALA A 65 1.16 -11.05 8.60
C ALA A 65 -0.36 -10.96 8.48
N ILE A 66 -1.03 -10.48 9.53
CA ILE A 66 -2.44 -10.07 9.53
C ILE A 66 -2.50 -8.59 9.91
N HIS A 67 -2.95 -7.76 8.97
CA HIS A 67 -3.01 -6.31 9.09
C HIS A 67 -4.21 -5.85 9.92
N ALA A 68 -4.14 -4.64 10.47
CA ALA A 68 -5.18 -4.05 11.32
C ALA A 68 -6.57 -4.08 10.66
N ALA A 69 -6.69 -3.62 9.41
CA ALA A 69 -7.96 -3.64 8.67
C ALA A 69 -8.51 -5.06 8.46
N THR A 70 -7.64 -6.07 8.36
CA THR A 70 -8.08 -7.48 8.29
C THR A 70 -8.54 -7.97 9.66
N LEU A 71 -7.86 -7.60 10.75
CA LEU A 71 -8.31 -7.91 12.11
C LEU A 71 -9.67 -7.27 12.40
N GLU A 72 -9.92 -6.05 11.96
CA GLU A 72 -11.24 -5.41 12.07
C GLU A 72 -12.32 -6.16 11.30
N ALA A 73 -12.03 -6.59 10.07
CA ALA A 73 -12.93 -7.43 9.29
C ALA A 73 -13.21 -8.77 10.02
N LEU A 74 -12.18 -9.41 10.55
CA LEU A 74 -12.29 -10.67 11.30
C LEU A 74 -13.00 -10.50 12.65
N ASP A 75 -12.98 -9.31 13.26
CA ASP A 75 -13.69 -9.02 14.51
C ASP A 75 -15.20 -9.06 14.29
N LYS A 76 -15.68 -8.59 13.12
CA LYS A 76 -17.10 -8.64 12.73
C LYS A 76 -17.66 -10.05 12.65
N ILE A 77 -16.81 -11.05 12.43
CA ILE A 77 -17.19 -12.47 12.36
C ILE A 77 -16.73 -13.27 13.60
N GLY A 78 -16.22 -12.58 14.64
CA GLY A 78 -15.87 -13.17 15.93
C GLY A 78 -14.54 -13.93 15.95
N CYS A 79 -13.64 -13.71 14.99
CA CYS A 79 -12.37 -14.44 14.91
C CYS A 79 -11.16 -13.65 15.45
N ALA A 80 -11.20 -12.31 15.45
CA ALA A 80 -10.01 -11.50 15.73
C ALA A 80 -9.41 -11.72 17.12
N SER A 81 -10.24 -11.78 18.17
CA SER A 81 -9.74 -11.88 19.56
C SER A 81 -8.90 -13.14 19.78
N ARG A 82 -9.36 -14.30 19.28
CA ARG A 82 -8.62 -15.58 19.37
C ARG A 82 -7.32 -15.55 18.58
N LEU A 83 -7.32 -14.95 17.40
CA LEU A 83 -6.09 -14.77 16.61
C LEU A 83 -5.08 -13.90 17.36
N VAL A 84 -5.54 -12.80 17.95
CA VAL A 84 -4.71 -11.85 18.69
C VAL A 84 -4.11 -12.45 19.96
N GLU A 85 -4.82 -13.38 20.62
CA GLU A 85 -4.31 -14.14 21.77
C GLU A 85 -3.18 -15.09 21.40
N LEU A 86 -3.22 -15.68 20.19
CA LEU A 86 -2.24 -16.65 19.72
C LEU A 86 -1.02 -16.02 19.01
N GLY A 87 -1.20 -14.86 18.39
CA GLY A 87 -0.17 -14.23 17.55
C GLY A 87 0.72 -13.23 18.29
N VAL A 88 1.85 -12.89 17.66
CA VAL A 88 2.78 -11.87 18.15
C VAL A 88 2.37 -10.51 17.61
N LYS A 89 2.19 -9.52 18.48
CA LYS A 89 1.85 -8.14 18.10
C LYS A 89 3.11 -7.38 17.66
N ALA A 90 3.38 -7.36 16.36
CA ALA A 90 4.44 -6.51 15.80
C ALA A 90 3.97 -5.04 15.85
N ARG A 91 4.55 -4.27 16.78
CA ARG A 91 4.19 -2.86 17.03
C ARG A 91 5.04 -1.87 16.24
N GLY A 92 5.86 -2.35 15.32
CA GLY A 92 6.72 -1.51 14.50
C GLY A 92 7.47 -2.34 13.47
N TRP A 93 8.21 -1.65 12.62
CA TRP A 93 8.99 -2.26 11.55
C TRP A 93 10.22 -1.40 11.25
N GLY A 94 11.22 -1.98 10.60
CA GLY A 94 12.39 -1.23 10.13
C GLY A 94 12.97 -1.75 8.81
N PHE A 95 13.70 -0.88 8.11
CA PHE A 95 14.56 -1.20 6.96
C PHE A 95 16.00 -0.91 7.33
N GLY A 96 16.92 -1.69 6.79
CA GLY A 96 18.35 -1.49 6.98
C GLY A 96 19.15 -1.92 5.77
N SER A 97 20.37 -1.42 5.68
CA SER A 97 21.42 -2.04 4.90
C SER A 97 22.02 -3.20 5.70
N ARG A 98 23.00 -3.89 5.12
CA ARG A 98 23.73 -4.96 5.80
C ARG A 98 24.44 -4.47 7.08
N ASP A 99 24.94 -3.25 7.06
CA ASP A 99 25.78 -2.65 8.09
C ASP A 99 25.03 -1.68 9.01
N SER A 100 23.80 -1.27 8.67
CA SER A 100 23.07 -0.28 9.47
C SER A 100 21.55 -0.44 9.35
N VAL A 101 20.82 -0.11 10.43
CA VAL A 101 19.37 0.12 10.36
C VAL A 101 19.17 1.53 9.79
N VAL A 102 18.56 1.60 8.62
CA VAL A 102 18.34 2.84 7.85
C VAL A 102 17.08 3.56 8.32
N PHE A 103 16.05 2.80 8.71
CA PHE A 103 14.78 3.32 9.16
C PHE A 103 14.12 2.36 10.13
N SER A 104 13.44 2.88 11.16
CA SER A 104 12.51 2.11 11.97
C SER A 104 11.37 3.01 12.42
N THR A 105 10.16 2.47 12.45
CA THR A 105 8.95 3.16 12.92
C THR A 105 8.11 2.23 13.79
N ASP A 106 7.27 2.82 14.63
CA ASP A 106 6.27 2.10 15.41
C ASP A 106 4.86 2.37 14.87
N PHE A 107 3.91 1.51 15.17
CA PHE A 107 2.51 1.64 14.78
C PHE A 107 1.70 2.49 15.78
N LYS A 108 2.32 3.28 16.67
CA LYS A 108 1.54 4.12 17.60
C LYS A 108 0.82 5.25 16.89
N TYR A 109 1.25 5.66 15.70
CA TYR A 109 0.57 6.73 14.94
C TYR A 109 -0.84 6.34 14.47
N ILE A 110 -1.20 5.04 14.50
CA ILE A 110 -2.56 4.56 14.25
C ILE A 110 -3.35 4.25 15.54
N ASP A 111 -2.76 4.52 16.72
CA ASP A 111 -3.49 4.46 17.98
C ASP A 111 -4.68 5.43 17.91
N GLY A 112 -5.86 4.96 18.32
CA GLY A 112 -7.10 5.72 18.25
C GLY A 112 -7.88 5.60 16.93
N TYR A 113 -7.24 5.17 15.84
CA TYR A 113 -7.93 4.88 14.57
C TYR A 113 -8.40 3.43 14.46
N THR A 114 -7.71 2.50 15.11
CA THR A 114 -8.01 1.07 15.08
C THR A 114 -7.87 0.44 16.46
N LYS A 115 -8.65 -0.61 16.73
CA LYS A 115 -8.50 -1.47 17.92
C LYS A 115 -7.21 -2.30 17.86
N TYR A 116 -6.61 -2.44 16.68
CA TYR A 116 -5.46 -3.28 16.42
C TYR A 116 -4.26 -2.47 15.88
N PRO A 117 -3.64 -1.58 16.68
CA PRO A 117 -2.53 -0.72 16.24
C PRO A 117 -1.20 -1.50 16.15
N PHE A 118 -1.22 -2.61 15.41
CA PHE A 118 -0.12 -3.53 15.20
C PHE A 118 -0.41 -4.43 14.01
N VAL A 119 0.63 -5.05 13.48
CA VAL A 119 0.50 -6.20 12.59
C VAL A 119 0.57 -7.45 13.44
N LEU A 120 -0.43 -8.32 13.32
CA LEU A 120 -0.42 -9.58 14.04
C LEU A 120 0.39 -10.60 13.22
N MET A 121 1.42 -11.15 13.84
CA MET A 121 2.25 -12.19 13.25
C MET A 121 1.79 -13.54 13.78
N LEU A 122 1.20 -14.34 12.89
CA LEU A 122 0.61 -15.64 13.22
C LEU A 122 0.72 -16.56 12.02
N SER A 123 1.06 -17.84 12.24
CA SER A 123 1.14 -18.78 11.12
C SER A 123 -0.20 -18.92 10.42
N GLN A 124 -0.16 -19.15 9.11
CA GLN A 124 -1.35 -19.47 8.34
C GLN A 124 -2.06 -20.71 8.92
N SER A 125 -1.31 -21.73 9.33
CA SER A 125 -1.88 -22.94 9.93
C SER A 125 -2.58 -22.69 11.28
N ALA A 126 -2.07 -21.77 12.09
CA ALA A 126 -2.75 -21.36 13.32
C ALA A 126 -3.99 -20.51 13.02
N THR A 127 -3.92 -19.67 11.99
CA THR A 127 -5.06 -18.90 11.49
C THR A 127 -6.19 -19.82 11.00
N GLU A 128 -5.85 -20.79 10.16
CA GLU A 128 -6.78 -21.82 9.66
C GLU A 128 -7.37 -22.62 10.81
N ARG A 129 -6.56 -23.03 11.80
CA ARG A 129 -7.05 -23.75 12.99
C ARG A 129 -8.13 -22.96 13.74
N VAL A 130 -7.90 -21.67 13.98
CA VAL A 130 -8.91 -20.80 14.64
C VAL A 130 -10.20 -20.73 13.82
N PHE A 131 -10.10 -20.67 12.49
CA PHE A 131 -11.29 -20.68 11.63
C PHE A 131 -11.98 -22.04 11.59
N GLU A 132 -11.25 -23.15 11.58
CA GLU A 132 -11.80 -24.51 11.65
C GLU A 132 -12.53 -24.75 12.98
N GLU A 133 -11.95 -24.32 14.09
CA GLU A 133 -12.57 -24.35 15.42
C GLU A 133 -13.86 -23.52 15.43
N ARG A 134 -13.81 -22.29 14.90
CA ARG A 134 -14.99 -21.42 14.80
C ARG A 134 -16.08 -22.02 13.92
N LEU A 135 -15.72 -22.63 12.79
CA LEU A 135 -16.68 -23.32 11.93
C LEU A 135 -17.31 -24.52 12.61
N THR A 136 -16.53 -25.28 13.38
CA THR A 136 -17.04 -26.42 14.15
C THR A 136 -18.07 -25.96 15.19
N GLU A 137 -17.81 -24.85 15.89
CA GLU A 137 -18.79 -24.23 16.81
C GLU A 137 -20.07 -23.78 16.10
N LEU A 138 -19.96 -23.36 14.84
CA LEU A 138 -21.09 -22.99 13.99
C LEU A 138 -21.77 -24.20 13.31
N GLY A 139 -21.36 -25.42 13.64
CA GLY A 139 -21.97 -26.67 13.16
C GLY A 139 -21.50 -27.15 11.79
N PHE A 140 -20.34 -26.68 11.30
CA PHE A 140 -19.81 -27.09 10.00
C PHE A 140 -18.92 -28.32 10.06
N LYS A 141 -18.90 -29.05 8.94
CA LYS A 141 -17.92 -30.10 8.67
C LYS A 141 -17.34 -29.93 7.27
N VAL A 142 -16.04 -29.66 7.19
CA VAL A 142 -15.32 -29.57 5.91
C VAL A 142 -15.24 -30.95 5.25
N ARG A 143 -15.68 -31.06 4.00
CA ARG A 143 -15.58 -32.29 3.20
C ARG A 143 -14.19 -32.36 2.55
N LYS A 144 -13.30 -33.16 3.13
CA LYS A 144 -11.93 -33.37 2.62
C LYS A 144 -11.92 -34.45 1.53
N GLY A 145 -11.00 -34.34 0.57
CA GLY A 145 -10.87 -35.27 -0.56
C GLY A 145 -11.80 -34.99 -1.73
N TRP A 146 -12.46 -33.84 -1.74
CA TRP A 146 -13.43 -33.45 -2.76
C TRP A 146 -12.77 -32.49 -3.73
N ARG A 147 -12.20 -33.03 -4.82
CA ARG A 147 -11.57 -32.27 -5.89
C ARG A 147 -12.56 -32.00 -7.02
N VAL A 148 -12.79 -30.74 -7.36
CA VAL A 148 -13.67 -30.35 -8.47
C VAL A 148 -13.01 -30.69 -9.81
N VAL A 149 -13.77 -31.26 -10.74
CA VAL A 149 -13.32 -31.63 -12.09
C VAL A 149 -14.23 -31.14 -13.21
N GLY A 150 -15.45 -30.69 -12.90
CA GLY A 150 -16.39 -30.20 -13.92
C GLY A 150 -17.50 -29.32 -13.35
N MET A 151 -18.10 -28.53 -14.24
CA MET A 151 -19.22 -27.63 -13.92
C MET A 151 -20.13 -27.48 -15.14
N ARG A 152 -21.45 -27.54 -14.95
CA ARG A 152 -22.46 -27.43 -16.03
C ARG A 152 -23.81 -26.97 -15.48
N ASP A 153 -24.76 -26.68 -16.37
CA ASP A 153 -26.17 -26.48 -16.02
C ASP A 153 -26.77 -27.71 -15.31
N THR A 154 -27.59 -27.46 -14.29
CA THR A 154 -28.38 -28.53 -13.68
C THR A 154 -29.34 -29.11 -14.73
N THR A 155 -29.69 -30.39 -14.58
CA THR A 155 -30.70 -31.02 -15.43
C THR A 155 -32.09 -30.38 -15.29
N ALA A 156 -32.32 -29.60 -14.22
CA ALA A 156 -33.54 -28.84 -13.98
C ALA A 156 -33.55 -27.46 -14.67
N GLY A 157 -32.41 -26.99 -15.19
CA GLY A 157 -32.28 -25.71 -15.90
C GLY A 157 -32.06 -24.48 -15.00
N GLU A 158 -32.02 -24.66 -13.68
CA GLU A 158 -31.77 -23.60 -12.69
C GLU A 158 -30.64 -24.04 -11.75
N GLY A 159 -29.53 -23.29 -11.72
CA GLY A 159 -28.34 -23.59 -10.93
C GLY A 159 -27.29 -24.47 -11.61
N ILE A 160 -26.26 -24.81 -10.83
CA ILE A 160 -24.98 -25.37 -11.29
C ILE A 160 -24.77 -26.80 -10.74
N ASP A 161 -24.51 -27.76 -11.62
CA ASP A 161 -23.99 -29.08 -11.28
C ASP A 161 -22.45 -29.00 -11.20
N VAL A 162 -21.88 -29.21 -10.01
CA VAL A 162 -20.43 -29.30 -9.81
C VAL A 162 -20.02 -30.76 -9.62
N SER A 163 -19.17 -31.27 -10.52
CA SER A 163 -18.70 -32.65 -10.52
C SER A 163 -17.35 -32.78 -9.81
N PHE A 164 -17.22 -33.84 -9.01
CA PHE A 164 -16.01 -34.15 -8.24
C PHE A 164 -15.29 -35.39 -8.81
N GLU A 165 -13.98 -35.46 -8.61
CA GLU A 165 -13.13 -36.58 -9.07
C GLU A 165 -13.59 -37.93 -8.50
N SER A 166 -14.13 -37.93 -7.29
CA SER A 166 -14.71 -39.09 -6.62
C SER A 166 -16.03 -39.59 -7.24
N GLY A 167 -16.62 -38.81 -8.17
CA GLY A 167 -17.82 -39.17 -8.93
C GLY A 167 -19.11 -38.53 -8.41
N GLU A 168 -19.10 -37.90 -7.23
CA GLU A 168 -20.23 -37.14 -6.70
C GLU A 168 -20.51 -35.89 -7.52
N ILE A 169 -21.79 -35.49 -7.52
CA ILE A 169 -22.26 -34.24 -8.13
C ILE A 169 -22.97 -33.43 -7.04
N VAL A 170 -22.59 -32.16 -6.90
CA VAL A 170 -23.29 -31.21 -6.03
C VAL A 170 -24.07 -30.24 -6.90
N LYS A 171 -25.40 -30.19 -6.72
CA LYS A 171 -26.24 -29.15 -7.33
C LYS A 171 -26.27 -27.94 -6.40
N THR A 172 -26.06 -26.76 -6.95
CA THR A 172 -25.96 -25.52 -6.18
C THR A 172 -26.33 -24.28 -6.97
N GLU A 173 -26.89 -23.27 -6.32
CA GLU A 173 -27.19 -21.98 -6.96
C GLU A 173 -25.97 -21.05 -6.96
N TYR A 174 -25.15 -21.15 -5.92
CA TYR A 174 -23.98 -20.31 -5.70
C TYR A 174 -22.71 -21.16 -5.56
N VAL A 175 -21.64 -20.79 -6.26
CA VAL A 175 -20.30 -21.37 -6.12
C VAL A 175 -19.31 -20.28 -5.73
N ILE A 176 -18.55 -20.51 -4.66
CA ILE A 176 -17.46 -19.65 -4.22
C ILE A 176 -16.14 -20.38 -4.47
N GLY A 177 -15.40 -19.93 -5.48
CA GLY A 177 -14.03 -20.37 -5.76
C GLY A 177 -13.04 -19.75 -4.78
N ALA A 178 -12.59 -20.55 -3.81
CA ALA A 178 -11.54 -20.23 -2.85
C ALA A 178 -10.38 -21.25 -2.94
N ASP A 179 -10.19 -21.83 -4.12
CA ASP A 179 -9.32 -22.97 -4.45
C ASP A 179 -7.92 -22.54 -4.94
N GLY A 180 -7.55 -21.28 -4.69
CA GLY A 180 -6.18 -20.78 -4.79
C GLY A 180 -5.73 -20.39 -6.21
N ALA A 181 -4.42 -20.17 -6.36
CA ALA A 181 -3.83 -19.60 -7.57
C ALA A 181 -4.11 -20.39 -8.86
N ARG A 182 -4.27 -21.72 -8.74
CA ARG A 182 -4.61 -22.65 -9.83
C ARG A 182 -6.09 -23.01 -9.85
N SER A 183 -6.95 -22.07 -9.46
CA SER A 183 -8.40 -22.27 -9.32
C SER A 183 -9.01 -23.00 -10.51
N THR A 184 -9.55 -24.18 -10.24
CA THR A 184 -10.36 -24.97 -11.18
C THR A 184 -11.70 -24.29 -11.41
N ILE A 185 -12.28 -23.65 -10.38
CA ILE A 185 -13.54 -22.90 -10.51
C ILE A 185 -13.39 -21.74 -11.50
N ARG A 186 -12.30 -20.96 -11.41
CA ARG A 186 -12.01 -19.89 -12.36
C ARG A 186 -11.90 -20.40 -13.80
N GLN A 187 -11.17 -21.51 -14.00
CA GLN A 187 -10.98 -22.12 -15.32
C GLN A 187 -12.29 -22.64 -15.91
N LEU A 188 -13.08 -23.39 -15.14
CA LEU A 188 -14.38 -23.92 -15.57
C LEU A 188 -15.40 -22.81 -15.85
N SER A 189 -15.25 -21.64 -15.22
CA SER A 189 -16.09 -20.48 -15.46
C SER A 189 -15.68 -19.68 -16.71
N GLY A 190 -14.58 -20.05 -17.38
CA GLY A 190 -14.05 -19.31 -18.52
C GLY A 190 -13.68 -17.87 -18.18
N ILE A 191 -13.14 -17.64 -16.98
CA ILE A 191 -12.68 -16.32 -16.53
C ILE A 191 -11.17 -16.27 -16.76
N ASN A 192 -10.71 -15.30 -17.57
CA ASN A 192 -9.28 -15.15 -17.83
C ASN A 192 -8.54 -14.69 -16.58
N PHE A 193 -7.24 -15.00 -16.54
CA PHE A 193 -6.37 -14.69 -15.41
C PHE A 193 -5.00 -14.28 -15.91
N SER A 194 -4.72 -12.98 -15.86
CA SER A 194 -3.54 -12.41 -16.51
C SER A 194 -2.95 -11.28 -15.68
N ASP A 195 -1.68 -10.97 -15.95
CA ASP A 195 -1.07 -9.77 -15.41
C ASP A 195 -1.78 -8.54 -16.04
N PRO A 196 -2.26 -7.58 -15.23
CA PRO A 196 -2.97 -6.41 -15.75
C PRO A 196 -2.13 -5.52 -16.69
N ASP A 197 -0.80 -5.66 -16.71
CA ASP A 197 0.09 -4.91 -17.59
C ASP A 197 0.35 -5.64 -18.93
N GLY A 198 -0.40 -6.70 -19.24
CA GLY A 198 -0.29 -7.43 -20.50
C GLY A 198 0.94 -8.34 -20.65
N LYS A 199 1.70 -8.56 -19.57
CA LYS A 199 2.76 -9.59 -19.56
C LYS A 199 2.10 -10.97 -19.50
N ALA A 200 2.30 -11.82 -20.50
CA ALA A 200 1.76 -13.17 -20.43
C ALA A 200 2.31 -13.88 -19.17
N ALA A 201 1.47 -14.72 -18.54
CA ALA A 201 1.88 -15.52 -17.38
C ALA A 201 3.14 -16.36 -17.71
N GLU A 202 3.32 -16.71 -18.99
CA GLU A 202 4.45 -17.46 -19.54
C GLU A 202 5.61 -16.57 -20.08
N ASP A 203 5.35 -15.36 -20.59
CA ASP A 203 6.39 -14.43 -21.11
C ASP A 203 7.22 -13.73 -20.02
N SER A 204 7.10 -14.21 -18.78
CA SER A 204 7.77 -13.64 -17.61
C SER A 204 8.84 -14.56 -17.01
N ILE A 205 9.21 -15.62 -17.75
CA ILE A 205 10.25 -16.58 -17.36
C ILE A 205 11.64 -15.93 -17.33
N ASP A 206 11.88 -14.88 -18.13
CA ASP A 206 13.25 -14.45 -18.40
C ASP A 206 13.81 -13.33 -17.48
N ASN A 207 13.00 -12.71 -16.60
CA ASN A 207 13.43 -11.55 -15.79
C ASN A 207 13.09 -11.63 -14.28
N ARG A 208 13.14 -12.81 -13.65
CA ARG A 208 12.72 -12.98 -12.24
C ARG A 208 13.77 -13.65 -11.34
N GLU A 209 13.88 -13.13 -10.11
CA GLU A 209 14.68 -13.62 -8.99
C GLU A 209 13.91 -14.72 -8.21
N ASP A 210 14.60 -15.74 -7.71
CA ASP A 210 13.99 -16.78 -6.87
C ASP A 210 13.93 -16.31 -5.41
N ILE A 211 12.76 -16.46 -4.76
CA ILE A 211 12.59 -16.14 -3.34
C ILE A 211 12.65 -17.42 -2.52
N VAL A 212 13.64 -17.50 -1.63
CA VAL A 212 13.70 -18.52 -0.59
C VAL A 212 12.95 -18.02 0.64
N CYS A 213 12.18 -18.89 1.29
CA CYS A 213 11.50 -18.58 2.54
C CYS A 213 11.58 -19.76 3.50
N THR A 214 11.87 -19.52 4.77
CA THR A 214 12.11 -20.52 5.81
C THR A 214 11.58 -20.06 7.17
N ALA A 215 11.35 -21.01 8.09
CA ALA A 215 11.08 -20.78 9.51
C ALA A 215 12.18 -21.45 10.34
N ILE A 216 12.87 -20.68 11.20
CA ILE A 216 14.06 -21.07 11.96
C ILE A 216 13.98 -20.67 13.44
N THR A 217 14.83 -21.22 14.31
CA THR A 217 14.99 -20.81 15.72
C THR A 217 16.42 -20.30 15.95
N LEU A 218 16.60 -19.18 16.67
CA LEU A 218 17.90 -18.55 16.99
C LEU A 218 18.33 -18.83 18.44
N SER A 219 19.63 -18.79 18.73
CA SER A 219 20.22 -19.21 20.02
C SER A 219 20.10 -18.22 21.18
N ASP A 220 19.85 -16.92 20.94
CA ASP A 220 19.74 -15.91 22.00
C ASP A 220 18.46 -15.04 21.89
N ASN A 221 17.95 -14.61 23.05
CA ASN A 221 16.69 -13.87 23.20
C ASN A 221 16.77 -12.44 22.62
N GLY A 222 16.07 -12.19 21.52
CA GLY A 222 15.90 -10.84 20.95
C GLY A 222 14.97 -10.81 19.72
N MET A 223 14.07 -9.83 19.69
CA MET A 223 13.06 -9.64 18.64
C MET A 223 13.63 -8.80 17.48
N PHE A 224 13.88 -9.37 16.29
CA PHE A 224 14.34 -8.61 15.10
C PHE A 224 13.66 -9.02 13.78
N LEU A 225 13.36 -8.02 12.94
CA LEU A 225 12.85 -8.11 11.56
C LEU A 225 13.92 -7.56 10.61
N VAL A 226 14.25 -8.29 9.54
CA VAL A 226 15.11 -7.83 8.45
C VAL A 226 14.28 -7.85 7.17
N PHE A 227 14.24 -6.74 6.43
CA PHE A 227 13.86 -6.64 5.02
C PHE A 227 14.87 -5.68 4.40
N PRO A 228 15.50 -6.04 3.30
CA PRO A 228 15.93 -5.03 2.35
C PRO A 228 15.30 -5.27 0.99
N ILE A 229 14.98 -4.16 0.35
CA ILE A 229 14.83 -4.06 -1.09
C ILE A 229 16.27 -4.22 -1.60
N GLY A 230 16.64 -5.48 -1.90
CA GLY A 230 18.02 -5.96 -1.95
C GLY A 230 18.41 -6.86 -0.76
N ASN A 231 17.93 -8.12 -0.76
CA ASN A 231 18.26 -9.31 0.07
C ASN A 231 17.92 -9.40 1.57
N SER A 232 16.72 -9.93 1.87
CA SER A 232 16.28 -10.68 3.09
C SER A 232 15.11 -10.17 3.96
N THR A 233 13.92 -10.80 3.90
CA THR A 233 12.71 -10.69 4.76
C THR A 233 12.81 -11.54 6.05
N THR A 234 12.24 -11.17 7.22
CA THR A 234 12.03 -12.09 8.36
C THR A 234 10.70 -11.82 9.09
N SER A 235 10.15 -12.78 9.85
CA SER A 235 8.93 -12.56 10.68
C SER A 235 8.84 -13.49 11.88
N GLN A 236 8.44 -13.02 13.07
CA GLN A 236 8.29 -13.91 14.24
C GLN A 236 6.95 -14.65 14.29
N MET A 237 6.98 -15.88 14.81
CA MET A 237 5.80 -16.68 15.15
C MET A 237 6.05 -17.42 16.47
N LEU A 238 4.99 -17.60 17.26
CA LEU A 238 5.03 -18.51 18.40
C LEU A 238 4.78 -19.95 17.92
N HIS A 239 5.64 -20.88 18.33
CA HIS A 239 5.37 -22.31 18.16
C HIS A 239 4.47 -22.81 19.29
N ASN A 240 3.76 -23.92 19.06
CA ASN A 240 2.94 -24.60 20.08
C ASN A 240 3.73 -25.01 21.35
N SER A 241 5.07 -25.00 21.32
CA SER A 241 5.97 -25.32 22.45
C SER A 241 6.42 -24.10 23.28
N GLY A 242 6.02 -22.88 22.92
CA GLY A 242 6.50 -21.65 23.58
C GLY A 242 7.87 -21.16 23.09
N GLU A 243 8.49 -21.86 22.15
CA GLU A 243 9.72 -21.42 21.48
C GLU A 243 9.43 -20.35 20.42
N MET A 244 10.28 -19.32 20.35
CA MET A 244 10.22 -18.29 19.32
C MET A 244 10.75 -18.83 17.99
N ILE A 245 9.91 -18.76 16.95
CA ILE A 245 10.29 -19.07 15.57
C ILE A 245 10.46 -17.75 14.81
N TYR A 246 11.56 -17.64 14.09
CA TYR A 246 11.85 -16.55 13.16
C TYR A 246 11.72 -17.08 11.74
N ARG A 247 10.83 -16.50 10.96
CA ARG A 247 10.79 -16.69 9.51
C ARG A 247 11.93 -15.90 8.89
N ILE A 248 12.60 -16.42 7.88
CA ILE A 248 13.52 -15.67 7.02
C ILE A 248 13.11 -15.91 5.56
N GLY A 249 13.18 -14.92 4.70
CA GLY A 249 13.20 -15.07 3.26
C GLY A 249 14.25 -14.17 2.65
N PHE A 250 14.68 -14.42 1.43
CA PHE A 250 15.65 -13.59 0.72
C PHE A 250 15.57 -13.88 -0.77
N ASN A 251 16.00 -12.90 -1.57
CA ASN A 251 16.17 -13.09 -3.00
C ASN A 251 17.54 -13.73 -3.24
N VAL A 252 17.61 -14.64 -4.20
CA VAL A 252 18.88 -15.21 -4.65
C VAL A 252 19.19 -14.61 -6.03
N PRO A 253 20.25 -13.79 -6.15
CA PRO A 253 20.71 -13.25 -7.42
C PRO A 253 21.00 -14.38 -8.44
N ARG A 254 20.65 -14.17 -9.72
CA ARG A 254 20.77 -15.21 -10.76
C ARG A 254 22.20 -15.68 -11.01
N ASP A 255 23.17 -14.79 -10.82
CA ASP A 255 24.60 -15.10 -10.93
C ASP A 255 25.08 -16.09 -9.85
N GLN A 256 24.27 -16.33 -8.81
CA GLN A 256 24.52 -17.33 -7.77
C GLN A 256 23.85 -18.69 -8.03
N GLY A 257 23.18 -18.85 -9.19
CA GLY A 257 22.52 -20.09 -9.59
C GLY A 257 21.12 -20.28 -9.00
N GLU A 258 20.51 -21.42 -9.31
CA GLU A 258 19.14 -21.73 -8.87
C GLU A 258 19.15 -22.27 -7.42
N PRO A 259 18.49 -21.61 -6.44
CA PRO A 259 18.42 -22.11 -5.07
C PRO A 259 17.72 -23.47 -4.99
N PRO A 260 18.01 -24.33 -3.99
CA PRO A 260 17.29 -25.58 -3.79
C PRO A 260 15.78 -25.36 -3.59
N SER A 261 14.93 -26.31 -4.01
CA SER A 261 13.48 -26.23 -3.79
C SER A 261 13.08 -26.26 -2.31
N GLN A 262 13.88 -26.94 -1.49
CA GLN A 262 13.84 -26.95 -0.03
C GLN A 262 15.25 -26.65 0.51
N PRO A 263 15.60 -25.37 0.68
CA PRO A 263 16.95 -24.97 1.09
C PRO A 263 17.35 -25.57 2.46
N PRO A 264 18.50 -26.26 2.55
CA PRO A 264 18.98 -26.83 3.81
C PRO A 264 19.53 -25.74 4.74
N LYS A 265 19.71 -26.10 6.02
CA LYS A 265 20.18 -25.19 7.08
C LYS A 265 21.48 -24.48 6.71
N GLU A 266 22.44 -25.20 6.12
CA GLU A 266 23.76 -24.70 5.76
C GLU A 266 23.66 -23.64 4.67
N TYR A 267 22.79 -23.86 3.68
CA TYR A 267 22.51 -22.89 2.62
C TYR A 267 21.89 -21.60 3.18
N LEU A 268 20.93 -21.75 4.10
CA LEU A 268 20.26 -20.62 4.76
C LEU A 268 21.25 -19.82 5.63
N GLN A 269 22.11 -20.51 6.40
CA GLN A 269 23.12 -19.87 7.24
C GLN A 269 24.14 -19.11 6.39
N ALA A 270 24.63 -19.72 5.30
CA ALA A 270 25.58 -19.07 4.39
C ALA A 270 24.99 -17.81 3.75
N ASN A 271 23.73 -17.84 3.32
CA ASN A 271 23.05 -16.66 2.77
C ASN A 271 22.79 -15.60 3.84
N MET A 272 22.42 -15.99 5.06
CA MET A 272 22.29 -15.05 6.18
C MET A 272 23.63 -14.36 6.47
N ASP A 273 24.72 -15.12 6.46
CA ASP A 273 26.07 -14.60 6.65
C ASP A 273 26.55 -13.72 5.50
N GLN A 274 26.22 -14.04 4.25
CA GLN A 274 26.69 -13.31 3.07
C GLN A 274 25.85 -12.07 2.74
N LEU A 275 24.52 -12.17 2.92
CA LEU A 275 23.55 -11.19 2.42
C LEU A 275 22.77 -10.51 3.53
N GLY A 276 22.62 -11.16 4.69
CA GLY A 276 21.89 -10.59 5.83
C GLY A 276 22.65 -9.48 6.56
N PRO A 277 22.05 -8.82 7.55
CA PRO A 277 22.74 -7.83 8.36
C PRO A 277 23.92 -8.40 9.16
N LEU A 278 24.95 -7.59 9.38
CA LEU A 278 26.17 -8.00 10.09
C LEU A 278 25.87 -8.46 11.52
N PHE A 279 24.86 -7.89 12.18
CA PHE A 279 24.42 -8.31 13.51
C PHE A 279 23.73 -9.69 13.54
N LEU A 280 23.45 -10.29 12.38
CA LEU A 280 22.99 -11.69 12.25
C LEU A 280 24.12 -12.62 11.81
N SER A 281 25.35 -12.14 11.69
CA SER A 281 26.44 -13.00 11.27
C SER A 281 26.77 -14.04 12.33
N SER A 282 27.09 -15.25 11.89
CA SER A 282 27.70 -16.32 12.69
C SER A 282 29.20 -16.11 12.89
N ASN A 283 29.82 -15.14 12.22
CA ASN A 283 31.25 -14.88 12.34
C ASN A 283 31.54 -14.03 13.60
N PRO A 284 32.25 -14.56 14.61
CA PRO A 284 32.57 -13.84 15.85
C PRO A 284 33.46 -12.61 15.65
N LYS A 285 34.13 -12.49 14.50
CA LYS A 285 34.91 -11.29 14.13
C LYS A 285 34.04 -10.14 13.64
N VAL A 286 32.82 -10.44 13.18
CA VAL A 286 31.87 -9.48 12.62
C VAL A 286 30.79 -9.15 13.65
N ASN A 287 30.32 -10.16 14.38
CA ASN A 287 29.31 -10.04 15.41
C ASN A 287 29.84 -10.67 16.71
N PRO A 288 30.04 -9.89 17.79
CA PRO A 288 30.53 -10.42 19.07
C PRO A 288 29.56 -11.41 19.73
N PHE A 289 28.31 -11.50 19.26
CA PHE A 289 27.30 -12.48 19.67
C PHE A 289 26.81 -13.31 18.46
N PRO A 290 27.61 -14.28 17.97
CA PRO A 290 27.31 -15.04 16.76
C PRO A 290 25.90 -15.63 16.72
N VAL A 291 25.19 -15.41 15.62
CA VAL A 291 23.84 -15.93 15.41
C VAL A 291 23.89 -17.19 14.55
N LEU A 292 23.42 -18.30 15.11
CA LEU A 292 23.34 -19.60 14.43
C LEU A 292 21.89 -20.05 14.25
N ILE A 293 21.58 -20.58 13.07
CA ILE A 293 20.33 -21.31 12.83
C ILE A 293 20.38 -22.60 13.65
N SER A 294 19.58 -22.73 14.71
CA SER A 294 19.53 -23.95 15.50
C SER A 294 18.78 -25.08 14.77
N LYS A 295 17.56 -24.77 14.30
CA LYS A 295 16.63 -25.70 13.64
C LYS A 295 15.93 -25.01 12.46
N VAL A 296 15.68 -25.76 11.39
CA VAL A 296 14.79 -25.37 10.27
C VAL A 296 13.48 -26.15 10.41
N HIS A 297 12.38 -25.45 10.64
CA HIS A 297 11.04 -26.06 10.73
C HIS A 297 10.44 -26.27 9.33
N TRP A 298 10.76 -25.36 8.40
CA TRP A 298 10.33 -25.42 7.02
C TRP A 298 11.22 -24.53 6.15
N SER A 299 11.40 -24.89 4.87
CA SER A 299 11.98 -24.03 3.84
C SER A 299 11.36 -24.32 2.48
N THR A 300 11.24 -23.29 1.64
CA THR A 300 10.76 -23.41 0.26
C THR A 300 11.39 -22.36 -0.63
N ARG A 301 11.37 -22.63 -1.93
CA ARG A 301 11.61 -21.66 -3.00
C ARG A 301 10.32 -21.40 -3.77
N PHE A 302 10.01 -20.13 -4.05
CA PHE A 302 8.92 -19.78 -4.96
C PHE A 302 9.29 -18.58 -5.83
N ARG A 303 8.58 -18.45 -6.96
CA ARG A 303 8.65 -17.29 -7.86
C ARG A 303 7.43 -16.43 -7.68
N THR A 304 7.60 -15.12 -7.76
CA THR A 304 6.50 -14.16 -7.66
C THR A 304 5.87 -13.94 -9.02
N HIS A 305 4.55 -14.05 -9.07
CA HIS A 305 3.73 -13.73 -10.23
C HIS A 305 2.63 -12.77 -9.79
N ALA A 306 2.24 -11.85 -10.67
CA ALA A 306 1.05 -11.05 -10.51
C ALA A 306 0.04 -11.46 -11.58
N ALA A 307 -1.20 -11.68 -11.18
CA ALA A 307 -2.31 -11.90 -12.10
C ALA A 307 -3.63 -11.58 -11.39
N ILE A 308 -4.62 -11.15 -12.16
CA ILE A 308 -5.96 -10.86 -11.68
C ILE A 308 -6.97 -11.47 -12.63
N ALA A 309 -8.11 -11.89 -12.08
CA ALA A 309 -9.24 -12.38 -12.87
C ALA A 309 -9.97 -11.18 -13.49
N ASP A 310 -10.33 -11.27 -14.79
CA ASP A 310 -11.06 -10.19 -15.49
C ASP A 310 -12.30 -9.72 -14.71
N VAL A 311 -12.97 -10.69 -14.07
CA VAL A 311 -14.09 -10.47 -13.15
C VAL A 311 -13.98 -11.44 -11.97
N SER A 312 -14.42 -11.00 -10.79
CA SER A 312 -14.51 -11.84 -9.58
C SER A 312 -15.92 -12.39 -9.33
N PHE A 313 -16.87 -12.05 -10.20
CA PHE A 313 -18.25 -12.52 -10.20
C PHE A 313 -18.72 -12.78 -11.63
N LYS A 314 -19.43 -13.88 -11.86
CA LYS A 314 -20.03 -14.21 -13.14
C LYS A 314 -21.28 -15.04 -12.94
N GLN A 315 -22.37 -14.68 -13.62
CA GLN A 315 -23.52 -15.56 -13.75
C GLN A 315 -23.25 -16.55 -14.87
N ILE A 316 -23.27 -17.85 -14.56
CA ILE A 316 -23.13 -18.93 -15.53
C ILE A 316 -24.04 -20.07 -15.13
N HIS A 317 -24.50 -20.79 -16.14
CA HIS A 317 -25.31 -21.99 -15.97
C HIS A 317 -26.55 -21.77 -15.09
N GLY A 318 -27.26 -20.65 -15.25
CA GLY A 318 -28.40 -20.32 -14.39
C GLY A 318 -28.08 -20.10 -12.90
N GLY A 319 -26.81 -20.07 -12.51
CA GLY A 319 -26.36 -19.80 -11.14
C GLY A 319 -25.22 -18.77 -11.09
N PHE A 320 -24.62 -18.62 -9.92
CA PHE A 320 -23.69 -17.53 -9.61
C PHE A 320 -22.35 -18.04 -9.14
N VAL A 321 -21.28 -17.57 -9.78
CA VAL A 321 -19.90 -17.91 -9.39
C VAL A 321 -19.17 -16.68 -8.89
N PHE A 322 -18.54 -16.81 -7.72
CA PHE A 322 -17.65 -15.82 -7.11
C PHE A 322 -16.23 -16.37 -7.00
N LEU A 323 -15.24 -15.51 -7.14
CA LEU A 323 -13.83 -15.82 -6.89
C LEU A 323 -13.32 -14.95 -5.74
N VAL A 324 -12.58 -15.55 -4.79
CA VAL A 324 -12.04 -14.85 -3.62
C VAL A 324 -10.57 -15.26 -3.36
N GLY A 325 -9.76 -14.33 -2.86
CA GLY A 325 -8.33 -14.56 -2.60
C GLY A 325 -7.55 -14.94 -3.85
N ASP A 326 -6.61 -15.87 -3.72
CA ASP A 326 -5.72 -16.31 -4.81
C ASP A 326 -6.46 -16.87 -6.05
N ALA A 327 -7.74 -17.26 -5.92
CA ALA A 327 -8.56 -17.62 -7.06
C ALA A 327 -8.90 -16.40 -7.93
N ALA A 328 -9.00 -15.21 -7.34
CA ALA A 328 -9.32 -13.95 -8.01
C ALA A 328 -8.10 -13.07 -8.30
N HIS A 329 -7.07 -13.09 -7.44
CA HIS A 329 -5.88 -12.24 -7.60
C HIS A 329 -4.66 -12.89 -6.94
N ILE A 330 -3.52 -12.86 -7.62
CA ILE A 330 -2.21 -13.18 -7.06
C ILE A 330 -1.29 -12.00 -7.27
N HIS A 331 -0.37 -11.81 -6.33
CA HIS A 331 0.62 -10.75 -6.38
C HIS A 331 1.84 -11.15 -5.55
N SER A 332 2.87 -10.32 -5.58
CA SER A 332 4.06 -10.55 -4.75
C SER A 332 3.71 -10.57 -3.26
N PRO A 333 4.41 -11.39 -2.45
CA PRO A 333 4.25 -11.38 -1.00
C PRO A 333 4.79 -10.09 -0.36
N ALA A 334 5.42 -9.20 -1.13
CA ALA A 334 5.85 -7.88 -0.67
C ALA A 334 4.68 -7.21 0.09
N GLY A 335 4.94 -6.85 1.35
CA GLY A 335 3.92 -6.24 2.20
C GLY A 335 2.91 -7.15 2.88
N GLY A 336 3.03 -8.46 2.71
CA GLY A 336 2.15 -9.43 3.39
C GLY A 336 0.67 -9.31 2.99
N GLN A 337 0.36 -8.78 1.80
CA GLN A 337 -1.02 -8.44 1.44
C GLN A 337 -1.90 -9.63 1.02
N GLY A 338 -1.34 -10.76 0.56
CA GLY A 338 -2.10 -11.80 -0.15
C GLY A 338 -3.25 -12.38 0.68
N MET A 339 -2.93 -12.99 1.82
CA MET A 339 -3.93 -13.53 2.74
C MET A 339 -4.86 -12.43 3.27
N ASN A 340 -4.35 -11.23 3.52
CA ASN A 340 -5.14 -10.11 4.03
C ASN A 340 -6.21 -9.64 3.05
N LEU A 341 -5.88 -9.54 1.76
CA LEU A 341 -6.83 -9.15 0.73
C LEU A 341 -7.89 -10.25 0.54
N GLY A 342 -7.47 -11.52 0.47
CA GLY A 342 -8.37 -12.66 0.36
C GLY A 342 -9.35 -12.77 1.53
N LEU A 343 -8.88 -12.63 2.77
CA LEU A 343 -9.75 -12.63 3.95
C LEU A 343 -10.78 -11.50 3.92
N ARG A 344 -10.40 -10.32 3.44
CA ARG A 344 -11.32 -9.19 3.26
C ARG A 344 -12.31 -9.40 2.12
N ASP A 345 -11.95 -10.13 1.05
CA ASP A 345 -12.92 -10.58 0.05
C ASP A 345 -13.98 -11.46 0.73
N ALA A 346 -13.53 -12.52 1.40
CA ALA A 346 -14.39 -13.51 2.05
C ALA A 346 -15.34 -12.89 3.09
N VAL A 347 -14.82 -12.04 3.97
CA VAL A 347 -15.64 -11.34 4.97
C VAL A 347 -16.63 -10.39 4.30
N GLY A 348 -16.22 -9.66 3.26
CA GLY A 348 -17.07 -8.72 2.55
C GLY A 348 -18.21 -9.39 1.76
N LEU A 349 -17.98 -10.58 1.21
CA LEU A 349 -18.97 -11.32 0.41
C LEU A 349 -20.17 -11.77 1.24
N GLY A 350 -19.95 -12.27 2.45
CA GLY A 350 -20.99 -12.85 3.32
C GLY A 350 -22.28 -12.02 3.43
N PRO A 351 -22.23 -10.75 3.87
CA PRO A 351 -23.43 -9.92 4.02
C PRO A 351 -24.08 -9.54 2.69
N VAL A 352 -23.30 -9.41 1.61
CA VAL A 352 -23.80 -9.08 0.28
C VAL A 352 -24.60 -10.25 -0.28
N LEU A 353 -24.03 -11.46 -0.22
CA LEU A 353 -24.69 -12.67 -0.70
C LEU A 353 -25.90 -13.05 0.16
N ALA A 354 -25.78 -12.96 1.48
CA ALA A 354 -26.90 -13.27 2.38
C ALA A 354 -28.11 -12.33 2.20
N ARG A 355 -27.87 -11.04 1.92
CA ARG A 355 -28.95 -10.10 1.59
C ARG A 355 -29.61 -10.43 0.26
N HIS A 356 -28.81 -10.77 -0.75
CA HIS A 356 -29.32 -11.16 -2.06
C HIS A 356 -30.23 -12.39 -1.92
N ILE A 357 -29.76 -13.46 -1.27
CA ILE A 357 -30.54 -14.69 -1.04
C ILE A 357 -31.88 -14.40 -0.34
N ARG A 358 -31.88 -13.64 0.76
CA ARG A 358 -33.12 -13.25 1.46
C ARG A 358 -34.05 -12.36 0.64
N GLY A 359 -33.49 -11.56 -0.27
CA GLY A 359 -34.26 -10.73 -1.19
C GLY A 359 -35.06 -11.57 -2.17
N LEU A 360 -34.50 -12.68 -2.64
CA LEU A 360 -35.16 -13.62 -3.55
C LEU A 360 -36.33 -14.34 -2.90
N GLU A 361 -36.18 -14.77 -1.65
CA GLU A 361 -37.25 -15.41 -0.88
C GLU A 361 -38.49 -14.52 -0.70
N ARG A 362 -38.34 -13.19 -0.83
CA ARG A 362 -39.43 -12.22 -0.61
C ARG A 362 -40.18 -11.80 -1.86
N ILE A 363 -39.63 -12.04 -3.05
CA ILE A 363 -40.18 -11.53 -4.31
C ILE A 363 -40.28 -12.66 -5.33
N GLU A 364 -41.23 -13.57 -5.13
CA GLU A 364 -41.56 -14.60 -6.13
C GLU A 364 -41.95 -13.94 -7.47
N GLY A 365 -41.24 -14.30 -8.55
CA GLY A 365 -41.59 -13.90 -9.92
C GLY A 365 -41.01 -12.59 -10.45
N SER A 366 -40.08 -11.92 -9.73
CA SER A 366 -39.39 -10.73 -10.24
C SER A 366 -38.00 -11.04 -10.82
N LYS A 367 -37.50 -10.15 -11.70
CA LYS A 367 -36.14 -10.23 -12.23
C LYS A 367 -35.13 -10.12 -11.08
N GLN A 368 -34.19 -11.07 -11.02
CA GLN A 368 -33.11 -11.10 -10.03
C GLN A 368 -32.28 -9.81 -10.08
N ASP A 369 -32.36 -8.97 -9.04
CA ASP A 369 -31.47 -7.81 -8.90
C ASP A 369 -30.09 -8.29 -8.41
N ILE A 370 -29.11 -8.22 -9.31
CA ILE A 370 -27.73 -8.64 -9.09
C ILE A 370 -26.77 -7.46 -8.91
N SER A 371 -27.28 -6.21 -8.94
CA SER A 371 -26.45 -4.99 -8.89
C SER A 371 -25.53 -4.93 -7.66
N ALA A 372 -26.03 -5.37 -6.50
CA ALA A 372 -25.23 -5.44 -5.28
C ALA A 372 -24.07 -6.46 -5.38
N LEU A 373 -24.26 -7.56 -6.09
CA LEU A 373 -23.23 -8.58 -6.32
C LEU A 373 -22.16 -8.04 -7.28
N GLU A 374 -22.59 -7.38 -8.36
CA GLU A 374 -21.71 -6.73 -9.34
C GLU A 374 -20.89 -5.60 -8.72
N ASN A 375 -21.52 -4.74 -7.92
CA ASN A 375 -20.85 -3.65 -7.20
C ASN A 375 -19.79 -4.18 -6.22
N TYR A 376 -20.11 -5.25 -5.48
CA TYR A 376 -19.13 -5.92 -4.63
C TYR A 376 -17.95 -6.43 -5.47
N ALA A 377 -18.21 -7.14 -6.56
CA ALA A 377 -17.18 -7.73 -7.40
C ALA A 377 -16.26 -6.66 -8.01
N ALA A 378 -16.83 -5.57 -8.54
CA ALA A 378 -16.11 -4.44 -9.09
C ALA A 378 -15.22 -3.76 -8.04
N ALA A 379 -15.75 -3.53 -6.82
CA ALA A 379 -14.98 -2.97 -5.72
C ALA A 379 -13.80 -3.86 -5.33
N ARG A 380 -14.00 -5.19 -5.23
CA ARG A 380 -12.91 -6.13 -4.92
C ARG A 380 -11.86 -6.21 -6.02
N HIS A 381 -12.30 -6.22 -7.28
CA HIS A 381 -11.40 -6.20 -8.43
C HIS A 381 -10.52 -4.93 -8.44
N ALA A 382 -11.11 -3.76 -8.21
CA ALA A 382 -10.39 -2.50 -8.09
C ALA A 382 -9.34 -2.53 -6.95
N GLN A 383 -9.65 -3.16 -5.82
CA GLN A 383 -8.69 -3.36 -4.73
C GLN A 383 -7.55 -4.32 -5.10
N GLY A 384 -7.85 -5.41 -5.80
CA GLY A 384 -6.85 -6.32 -6.36
C GLY A 384 -5.84 -5.60 -7.25
N LEU A 385 -6.32 -4.75 -8.16
CA LEU A 385 -5.46 -3.92 -9.01
C LEU A 385 -4.58 -2.96 -8.20
N LYS A 386 -5.15 -2.28 -7.18
CA LYS A 386 -4.40 -1.38 -6.30
C LYS A 386 -3.25 -2.11 -5.59
N VAL A 387 -3.52 -3.30 -5.04
CA VAL A 387 -2.49 -4.12 -4.36
C VAL A 387 -1.44 -4.65 -5.35
N ILE A 388 -1.83 -5.09 -6.54
CA ILE A 388 -0.87 -5.51 -7.57
C ILE A 388 0.07 -4.36 -7.94
N ARG A 389 -0.44 -3.15 -8.18
CA ARG A 389 0.39 -1.97 -8.48
C ARG A 389 1.32 -1.63 -7.32
N LEU A 390 0.79 -1.61 -6.09
CA LEU A 390 1.60 -1.39 -4.90
C LEU A 390 2.75 -2.39 -4.81
N THR A 391 2.45 -3.68 -4.89
CA THR A 391 3.46 -4.74 -4.76
C THR A 391 4.49 -4.71 -5.88
N LYS A 392 4.11 -4.34 -7.11
CA LYS A 392 5.05 -4.10 -8.21
C LYS A 392 5.99 -2.92 -7.96
N ARG A 393 5.46 -1.80 -7.43
CA ARG A 393 6.27 -0.62 -7.04
C ARG A 393 7.27 -0.97 -5.96
N LEU A 394 6.85 -1.71 -4.94
CA LEU A 394 7.72 -2.19 -3.86
C LEU A 394 8.87 -3.06 -4.37
N MET A 395 8.63 -3.79 -5.46
CA MET A 395 9.63 -4.63 -6.11
C MET A 395 10.42 -3.92 -7.21
N GLY A 396 10.12 -2.66 -7.54
CA GLY A 396 10.73 -1.96 -8.68
C GLY A 396 10.42 -2.58 -10.05
N THR A 397 9.30 -3.29 -10.18
CA THR A 397 8.91 -4.04 -11.40
C THR A 397 7.76 -3.40 -12.18
N ASP A 398 7.31 -2.22 -11.74
CA ASP A 398 6.28 -1.42 -12.41
C ASP A 398 6.86 -0.82 -13.72
N PRO A 399 6.31 -1.18 -14.91
CA PRO A 399 6.82 -0.71 -16.19
C PRO A 399 6.64 0.81 -16.40
N HIS A 400 5.73 1.45 -15.67
CA HIS A 400 5.54 2.90 -15.68
C HIS A 400 6.54 3.64 -14.77
N TYR A 401 7.38 2.92 -14.02
CA TYR A 401 8.19 3.45 -12.92
C TYR A 401 9.70 3.18 -13.10
N ARG A 402 10.20 3.14 -14.35
CA ARG A 402 11.59 2.72 -14.64
C ARG A 402 12.68 3.79 -14.54
N SER A 403 12.35 5.07 -14.34
CA SER A 403 13.37 6.14 -14.36
C SER A 403 13.64 6.84 -13.02
N ALA A 404 12.95 6.47 -11.95
CA ALA A 404 13.25 7.07 -10.67
C ALA A 404 12.99 6.06 -9.54
N LEU A 405 14.02 5.90 -8.71
CA LEU A 405 13.88 6.05 -7.26
C LEU A 405 13.81 4.79 -6.38
N GLY A 406 14.98 4.35 -5.90
CA GLY A 406 15.12 3.41 -4.77
C GLY A 406 14.90 4.03 -3.37
N ALA A 407 14.51 5.32 -3.27
CA ALA A 407 14.54 6.08 -2.01
C ALA A 407 13.17 6.54 -1.43
N GLN A 408 12.12 6.75 -2.24
CA GLN A 408 10.75 7.13 -1.76
C GLN A 408 9.99 5.95 -1.15
N VAL A 409 10.53 4.75 -1.34
CA VAL A 409 9.91 3.51 -0.86
C VAL A 409 9.75 3.61 0.68
N GLY A 410 10.75 4.11 1.42
CA GLY A 410 10.71 4.21 2.88
C GLY A 410 9.56 5.03 3.50
N ALA A 411 9.11 6.12 2.86
CA ALA A 411 8.08 7.02 3.42
C ALA A 411 6.64 6.63 3.04
N MET A 412 6.45 5.96 1.90
CA MET A 412 5.13 5.53 1.39
C MET A 412 4.74 4.13 1.88
N LEU A 413 5.73 3.34 2.32
CA LEU A 413 5.51 1.98 2.79
C LEU A 413 4.46 1.86 3.90
N PRO A 414 4.45 2.63 5.00
CA PRO A 414 3.60 2.34 6.15
C PRO A 414 2.08 2.51 5.92
N GLN A 415 1.66 3.32 4.95
CA GLN A 415 0.23 3.56 4.68
C GLN A 415 -0.30 2.59 3.61
N ALA A 416 0.45 2.40 2.53
CA ALA A 416 0.08 1.50 1.45
C ALA A 416 0.27 0.02 1.82
N LEU A 417 1.33 -0.34 2.56
CA LEU A 417 1.62 -1.73 2.95
C LEU A 417 0.67 -2.34 3.97
N PHE A 418 0.04 -1.51 4.80
CA PHE A 418 -0.66 -1.99 5.99
C PHE A 418 -2.17 -1.66 5.94
N GLY A 419 -2.64 -1.07 4.83
CA GLY A 419 -4.07 -0.79 4.60
C GLY A 419 -4.62 0.27 5.55
N LEU A 420 -3.79 1.24 5.94
CA LEU A 420 -4.10 2.26 6.95
C LEU A 420 -4.23 3.62 6.26
N ASP A 421 -5.30 3.73 5.48
CA ASP A 421 -5.85 5.03 5.13
C ASP A 421 -7.00 5.29 6.13
N PRO A 422 -7.03 6.45 6.84
CA PRO A 422 -8.10 6.82 7.78
C PRO A 422 -9.52 6.76 7.19
N LEU A 423 -9.67 6.71 5.87
CA LEU A 423 -10.94 6.42 5.20
C LEU A 423 -11.43 4.97 5.40
N TRP A 424 -10.59 4.04 5.84
CA TRP A 424 -10.98 2.64 6.03
C TRP A 424 -11.49 2.32 7.44
N THR A 425 -11.04 3.06 8.45
CA THR A 425 -11.45 2.78 9.84
C THR A 425 -12.67 3.59 10.29
N HIS A 426 -13.03 4.68 9.58
CA HIS A 426 -14.20 5.49 9.95
C HIS A 426 -15.08 6.02 8.82
N SER A 427 -14.93 5.60 7.56
CA SER A 427 -15.88 6.06 6.55
C SER A 427 -17.22 5.32 6.64
N PRO A 428 -18.35 6.00 6.90
CA PRO A 428 -19.68 5.44 6.69
C PRO A 428 -19.94 5.15 5.19
N PHE A 429 -19.04 5.54 4.28
CA PHE A 429 -19.24 5.46 2.83
C PHE A 429 -19.01 4.09 2.21
N LEU A 430 -18.54 3.08 2.95
CA LEU A 430 -18.61 1.69 2.46
C LEU A 430 -20.04 1.09 2.46
N TYR A 431 -21.06 1.90 2.78
CA TYR A 431 -22.45 1.47 2.83
C TYR A 431 -23.42 2.20 1.90
N ASN A 432 -22.99 3.18 1.10
CA ASN A 432 -23.82 3.80 0.05
C ASN A 432 -22.92 4.54 -0.96
N LEU A 433 -22.41 3.83 -1.97
CA LEU A 433 -21.96 4.47 -3.20
C LEU A 433 -22.94 4.05 -4.30
N ASP A 434 -23.85 4.96 -4.63
CA ASP A 434 -24.53 4.97 -5.90
C ASP A 434 -23.45 5.24 -6.98
N PRO A 435 -23.24 4.35 -7.97
CA PRO A 435 -22.27 4.57 -9.05
C PRO A 435 -22.49 5.86 -9.86
N SER A 436 -23.65 6.50 -9.73
CA SER A 436 -23.91 7.83 -10.30
C SER A 436 -23.16 8.99 -9.59
N SER A 437 -22.50 8.72 -8.45
CA SER A 437 -21.86 9.74 -7.59
C SER A 437 -20.34 9.90 -7.75
N ILE A 438 -19.67 9.09 -8.59
CA ILE A 438 -18.26 9.31 -8.94
C ILE A 438 -18.19 10.47 -9.95
N LYS A 439 -18.02 11.68 -9.43
CA LYS A 439 -17.81 12.87 -10.25
C LYS A 439 -16.37 12.87 -10.74
N MET A 440 -16.16 12.69 -12.04
CA MET A 440 -14.83 12.90 -12.62
C MET A 440 -14.42 14.37 -12.47
N PRO A 441 -13.16 14.67 -12.11
CA PRO A 441 -12.66 16.04 -12.03
C PRO A 441 -12.76 16.72 -13.40
N SER A 442 -13.15 17.99 -13.41
CA SER A 442 -13.20 18.81 -14.62
C SER A 442 -11.79 19.23 -15.03
N SER A 443 -11.50 19.20 -16.34
CA SER A 443 -10.29 19.81 -16.90
C SER A 443 -10.61 21.13 -17.64
N ASP A 444 -11.83 21.66 -17.48
CA ASP A 444 -12.25 22.90 -18.13
C ASP A 444 -11.63 24.12 -17.44
N THR A 445 -10.70 24.77 -18.16
CA THR A 445 -10.01 25.96 -17.68
C THR A 445 -10.96 27.15 -17.47
N LYS A 446 -12.05 27.28 -18.25
CA LYS A 446 -13.02 28.37 -18.08
C LYS A 446 -13.85 28.20 -16.82
N GLU A 447 -14.25 26.97 -16.54
CA GLU A 447 -14.95 26.64 -15.30
C GLU A 447 -14.06 26.92 -14.10
N PHE A 448 -12.79 26.50 -14.15
CA PHE A 448 -11.80 26.80 -13.13
C PHE A 448 -11.57 28.31 -12.94
N HIS A 449 -11.48 29.11 -14.01
CA HIS A 449 -11.36 30.58 -13.92
C HIS A 449 -12.55 31.23 -13.21
N ARG A 450 -13.76 30.68 -13.37
CA ARG A 450 -14.95 31.16 -12.65
C ARG A 450 -14.83 30.90 -11.15
N VAL A 451 -14.31 29.74 -10.76
CA VAL A 451 -14.04 29.41 -9.35
C VAL A 451 -12.93 30.31 -8.80
N LEU A 452 -11.81 30.41 -9.51
CA LEU A 452 -10.66 31.22 -9.12
C LEU A 452 -11.03 32.70 -8.91
N SER A 453 -11.81 33.30 -9.82
CA SER A 453 -12.22 34.71 -9.74
C SER A 453 -13.22 35.02 -8.63
N THR A 454 -13.93 34.01 -8.11
CA THR A 454 -14.91 34.16 -7.03
C THR A 454 -14.39 33.73 -5.66
N SER A 455 -13.21 33.10 -5.62
CA SER A 455 -12.55 32.64 -4.39
C SER A 455 -12.14 33.82 -3.50
N ARG A 456 -12.18 33.61 -2.18
CA ARG A 456 -11.78 34.59 -1.16
C ARG A 456 -10.52 34.15 -0.41
N ASN A 457 -10.31 32.86 -0.24
CA ASN A 457 -9.20 32.31 0.52
C ASN A 457 -8.59 31.13 -0.25
N ILE A 458 -7.49 31.39 -0.95
CA ILE A 458 -6.81 30.38 -1.76
C ILE A 458 -5.65 29.79 -0.94
N LEU A 459 -5.67 28.47 -0.77
CA LEU A 459 -4.54 27.71 -0.25
C LEU A 459 -3.78 27.09 -1.42
N VAL A 460 -2.47 27.25 -1.47
CA VAL A 460 -1.60 26.52 -2.41
C VAL A 460 -0.75 25.54 -1.62
N VAL A 461 -0.70 24.28 -2.04
CA VAL A 461 0.15 23.24 -1.43
C VAL A 461 1.08 22.67 -2.49
N SER A 462 2.36 23.06 -2.46
CA SER A 462 3.35 22.63 -3.46
C SER A 462 4.35 21.61 -2.91
N GLY A 463 4.76 20.69 -3.77
CA GLY A 463 5.77 19.66 -3.48
C GLY A 463 6.86 19.58 -4.55
N ALA A 464 7.65 18.50 -4.50
CA ALA A 464 8.86 18.35 -5.31
C ALA A 464 8.60 18.44 -6.83
N GLY A 465 7.41 18.06 -7.29
CA GLY A 465 7.00 18.21 -8.70
C GLY A 465 7.07 19.65 -9.23
N LEU A 466 6.95 20.67 -8.37
CA LEU A 466 7.16 22.08 -8.76
C LEU A 466 8.63 22.40 -9.08
N SER A 467 9.56 21.83 -8.31
CA SER A 467 11.01 22.09 -8.44
C SER A 467 11.69 21.20 -9.47
N ALA A 468 11.09 20.08 -9.86
CA ALA A 468 11.67 19.11 -10.80
C ALA A 468 12.20 19.73 -12.11
N ALA A 469 11.47 20.68 -12.70
CA ALA A 469 11.90 21.36 -13.93
C ALA A 469 13.10 22.31 -13.74
N SER A 470 13.33 22.79 -12.51
CA SER A 470 14.54 23.54 -12.14
C SER A 470 15.74 22.62 -11.93
N GLU A 471 15.54 21.30 -11.78
CA GLU A 471 16.62 20.31 -11.62
C GLU A 471 17.24 19.89 -12.97
N ALA A 472 16.48 19.89 -14.07
CA ALA A 472 16.91 19.38 -15.38
C ALA A 472 17.93 20.27 -16.14
N LYS A 473 18.26 21.47 -15.64
CA LYS A 473 19.15 22.44 -16.31
C LYS A 473 20.62 22.38 -15.90
N VAL A 474 21.02 21.45 -15.02
CA VAL A 474 22.40 21.33 -14.50
C VAL A 474 22.85 19.87 -14.52
N ASP A 475 24.14 19.62 -14.79
CA ASP A 475 24.76 18.29 -14.90
C ASP A 475 24.30 17.29 -13.82
N ALA A 476 24.09 16.04 -14.25
CA ALA A 476 23.38 14.94 -13.59
C ALA A 476 24.02 14.36 -12.30
N GLY A 477 24.67 15.18 -11.49
CA GLY A 477 25.35 14.77 -10.24
C GLY A 477 24.75 15.33 -8.96
N VAL A 478 23.73 16.21 -9.03
CA VAL A 478 23.18 16.89 -7.85
C VAL A 478 21.69 16.62 -7.71
N ASN A 479 21.35 15.67 -6.83
CA ASN A 479 19.98 15.46 -6.37
C ASN A 479 19.59 16.50 -5.32
N THR A 480 18.46 17.17 -5.54
CA THR A 480 17.83 18.08 -4.57
C THR A 480 16.63 17.46 -3.86
N THR A 481 16.33 16.21 -4.17
CA THR A 481 15.35 15.38 -3.47
C THR A 481 15.96 14.67 -2.25
N PRO A 482 15.17 14.39 -1.18
CA PRO A 482 15.50 13.64 0.05
C PRO A 482 16.11 12.22 -0.08
N GLN A 483 17.07 11.98 -0.98
CA GLN A 483 17.85 10.75 -1.12
C GLN A 483 18.98 10.66 -0.07
N PHE A 484 18.84 9.70 0.85
CA PHE A 484 19.88 9.30 1.83
C PHE A 484 20.33 10.38 2.82
N TRP A 485 19.45 10.77 3.74
CA TRP A 485 19.82 11.70 4.81
C TRP A 485 19.96 11.01 6.18
N PRO A 486 21.06 11.22 6.92
CA PRO A 486 21.15 10.91 8.35
C PRO A 486 20.45 12.03 9.16
N HIS A 487 19.20 12.36 8.84
CA HIS A 487 18.46 13.45 9.48
C HIS A 487 17.58 12.92 10.60
N SER A 488 18.24 12.42 11.63
CA SER A 488 17.61 12.30 12.94
C SER A 488 18.51 12.98 13.98
N PRO A 489 17.93 13.50 15.07
CA PRO A 489 18.72 13.95 16.22
C PRO A 489 19.73 12.89 16.71
N LEU A 490 19.46 11.61 16.44
CA LEU A 490 20.32 10.49 16.75
C LEU A 490 21.52 10.37 15.78
N GLY A 491 21.31 10.55 14.47
CA GLY A 491 22.36 10.52 13.45
C GLY A 491 23.43 11.60 13.66
N MET A 492 23.01 12.82 14.03
CA MET A 492 23.94 13.92 14.33
C MET A 492 24.75 13.69 15.62
N LYS A 493 24.20 12.93 16.59
CA LYS A 493 24.93 12.52 17.81
C LYS A 493 25.93 11.40 17.55
N ILE A 494 25.65 10.52 16.59
CA ILE A 494 26.47 9.33 16.29
C ILE A 494 27.62 9.68 15.33
N SER A 495 27.43 10.58 14.37
CA SER A 495 28.47 10.97 13.40
C SER A 495 28.29 12.42 12.88
N PRO A 496 28.66 13.44 13.69
CA PRO A 496 28.48 14.87 13.34
C PRO A 496 29.16 15.28 12.02
N GLU A 497 30.29 14.64 11.75
CA GLU A 497 31.18 14.88 10.62
C GLU A 497 30.63 14.35 9.27
N TYR A 498 29.78 13.33 9.29
CA TYR A 498 29.11 12.80 8.08
C TYR A 498 27.88 13.64 7.72
N GLY A 499 27.14 14.11 8.72
CA GLY A 499 25.98 14.98 8.52
C GLY A 499 26.35 16.30 7.83
N SER A 500 27.45 16.94 8.24
CA SER A 500 27.82 18.25 7.70
C SER A 500 28.44 18.22 6.30
N SER A 501 29.17 17.16 5.91
CA SER A 501 29.75 17.08 4.56
C SER A 501 28.70 16.95 3.46
N SER A 502 27.61 16.21 3.74
CA SER A 502 26.48 16.07 2.81
C SER A 502 25.71 17.38 2.67
N ILE A 503 25.49 18.10 3.78
CA ILE A 503 24.84 19.42 3.79
C ILE A 503 25.61 20.44 2.94
N THR A 504 26.94 20.44 2.98
CA THR A 504 27.76 21.37 2.17
C THR A 504 27.70 21.05 0.67
N GLY A 505 27.66 19.77 0.29
CA GLY A 505 27.50 19.35 -1.11
C GLY A 505 26.11 19.72 -1.67
N GLU A 506 25.06 19.50 -0.88
CA GLU A 506 23.67 19.84 -1.25
C GLU A 506 23.45 21.35 -1.37
N LYS A 507 23.92 22.14 -0.39
CA LYS A 507 23.87 23.62 -0.48
C LYS A 507 24.53 24.13 -1.76
N SER A 508 25.64 23.52 -2.19
CA SER A 508 26.35 23.93 -3.39
C SER A 508 25.55 23.69 -4.68
N GLY A 509 24.75 22.63 -4.72
CA GLY A 509 23.99 22.24 -5.91
C GLY A 509 22.55 22.73 -5.96
N VAL A 510 21.94 23.11 -4.83
CA VAL A 510 20.69 23.89 -4.81
C VAL A 510 20.95 25.35 -5.17
N ARG A 511 22.07 25.94 -4.74
CA ARG A 511 22.39 27.37 -4.95
C ARG A 511 22.45 27.78 -6.43
N SER A 512 22.81 26.87 -7.33
CA SER A 512 22.87 27.15 -8.77
C SER A 512 21.50 27.08 -9.47
N LYS A 513 20.45 26.66 -8.77
CA LYS A 513 19.10 26.53 -9.34
C LYS A 513 18.38 27.86 -9.29
N LEU A 514 17.59 28.12 -10.31
CA LEU A 514 16.74 29.31 -10.42
C LEU A 514 15.27 28.90 -10.41
N PRO A 515 14.37 29.77 -9.92
CA PRO A 515 12.94 29.55 -10.04
C PRO A 515 12.53 29.34 -11.51
N ASN A 516 11.59 28.43 -11.72
CA ASN A 516 11.02 28.16 -13.05
C ASN A 516 9.69 28.92 -13.23
N PRO A 517 9.09 28.91 -14.44
CA PRO A 517 7.82 29.61 -14.68
C PRO A 517 6.68 29.24 -13.70
N GLY A 518 6.62 27.99 -13.23
CA GLY A 518 5.64 27.57 -12.22
C GLY A 518 5.81 28.28 -10.88
N HIS A 519 7.06 28.46 -10.43
CA HIS A 519 7.34 29.25 -9.22
C HIS A 519 6.90 30.71 -9.39
N HIS A 520 7.20 31.31 -10.54
CA HIS A 520 6.80 32.69 -10.82
C HIS A 520 5.27 32.83 -10.96
N ALA A 521 4.57 31.83 -11.50
CA ALA A 521 3.10 31.85 -11.57
C ALA A 521 2.47 31.87 -10.17
N LEU A 522 2.97 31.04 -9.24
CA LEU A 522 2.51 31.03 -7.84
C LEU A 522 2.92 32.32 -7.09
N ALA A 523 4.13 32.82 -7.35
CA ALA A 523 4.59 34.09 -6.78
C ALA A 523 3.73 35.28 -7.26
N ARG A 524 3.35 35.33 -8.54
CA ARG A 524 2.38 36.33 -9.06
C ARG A 524 1.03 36.23 -8.38
N LEU A 525 0.58 35.03 -8.04
CA LEU A 525 -0.66 34.84 -7.29
C LEU A 525 -0.57 35.42 -5.87
N CYS A 526 0.62 35.50 -5.28
CA CYS A 526 0.86 36.12 -3.97
C CYS A 526 1.01 37.66 -4.03
N MET A 527 1.02 38.25 -5.24
CA MET A 527 1.23 39.68 -5.46
C MET A 527 -0.08 40.37 -5.86
N PRO A 528 -0.50 41.47 -5.19
CA PRO A 528 -1.80 42.08 -5.44
C PRO A 528 -2.03 42.52 -6.89
N GLN A 529 -1.03 43.10 -7.56
CA GLN A 529 -1.15 43.60 -8.94
C GLN A 529 -1.52 42.51 -9.96
N TRP A 530 -1.01 41.27 -9.80
CA TRP A 530 -1.31 40.17 -10.71
C TRP A 530 -2.49 39.33 -10.21
N ARG A 531 -2.56 39.06 -8.90
CA ARG A 531 -3.70 38.35 -8.31
C ARG A 531 -5.02 39.03 -8.65
N ARG A 532 -5.07 40.37 -8.67
CA ARG A 532 -6.31 41.11 -9.01
C ARG A 532 -6.87 40.81 -10.40
N LEU A 533 -6.04 40.33 -11.32
CA LEU A 533 -6.46 39.96 -12.68
C LEU A 533 -7.25 38.63 -12.71
N VAL A 534 -6.98 37.73 -11.77
CA VAL A 534 -7.49 36.34 -11.80
C VAL A 534 -8.34 35.97 -10.59
N ALA A 535 -8.10 36.61 -9.44
CA ALA A 535 -8.76 36.38 -8.16
C ALA A 535 -8.83 37.71 -7.34
N PRO A 536 -9.65 38.69 -7.78
CA PRO A 536 -9.63 40.07 -7.26
C PRO A 536 -9.90 40.25 -5.78
N ASN A 537 -10.66 39.33 -5.18
CA ASN A 537 -11.06 39.41 -3.77
C ASN A 537 -10.36 38.36 -2.91
N ALA A 538 -9.41 37.60 -3.48
CA ALA A 538 -8.77 36.51 -2.77
C ALA A 538 -7.60 37.01 -1.92
N THR A 539 -7.38 36.34 -0.80
CA THR A 539 -6.09 36.24 -0.14
C THR A 539 -5.46 34.89 -0.45
N VAL A 540 -4.13 34.78 -0.35
CA VAL A 540 -3.39 33.59 -0.76
C VAL A 540 -2.43 33.17 0.34
N THR A 541 -2.51 31.90 0.73
CA THR A 541 -1.49 31.24 1.56
C THR A 541 -0.85 30.13 0.74
N HIS A 542 0.45 30.23 0.47
CA HIS A 542 1.22 29.24 -0.26
C HIS A 542 2.10 28.44 0.70
N VAL A 543 1.73 27.18 0.93
CA VAL A 543 2.47 26.22 1.74
C VAL A 543 3.33 25.35 0.83
N THR A 544 4.65 25.44 0.98
CA THR A 544 5.60 24.62 0.22
C THR A 544 6.28 23.59 1.10
N GLN A 545 6.30 22.34 0.64
CA GLN A 545 7.07 21.25 1.24
C GLN A 545 8.54 21.26 0.82
N ASN A 546 8.89 22.06 -0.19
CA ASN A 546 10.24 22.15 -0.72
C ASN A 546 11.10 22.99 0.24
N ILE A 547 12.36 22.60 0.39
CA ILE A 547 13.35 23.23 1.28
C ILE A 547 14.41 24.02 0.51
N ASP A 548 14.20 24.21 -0.78
CA ASP A 548 15.15 24.76 -1.75
C ASP A 548 15.15 26.29 -1.82
N GLY A 549 14.21 26.97 -1.15
CA GLY A 549 14.08 28.42 -1.15
C GLY A 549 13.56 29.03 -2.45
N LEU A 550 13.27 28.23 -3.49
CA LEU A 550 12.95 28.75 -4.83
C LEU A 550 11.61 29.51 -4.87
N CYS A 551 10.64 29.12 -4.03
CA CYS A 551 9.35 29.83 -3.93
C CYS A 551 9.52 31.24 -3.35
N ILE A 552 10.33 31.38 -2.31
CA ILE A 552 10.65 32.68 -1.70
C ILE A 552 11.49 33.53 -2.66
N GLN A 553 12.47 32.92 -3.34
CA GLN A 553 13.27 33.61 -4.34
C GLN A 553 12.39 34.16 -5.47
N ALA A 554 11.46 33.37 -6.01
CA ALA A 554 10.54 33.82 -7.06
C ALA A 554 9.66 35.02 -6.62
N LEU A 555 9.24 35.04 -5.35
CA LEU A 555 8.47 36.13 -4.77
C LEU A 555 9.32 37.40 -4.63
N ASN A 556 10.56 37.26 -4.14
CA ASN A 556 11.50 38.36 -4.02
C ASN A 556 11.88 38.95 -5.39
N ASP A 557 12.14 38.11 -6.40
CA ASP A 557 12.45 38.55 -7.76
C ASP A 557 11.35 39.45 -8.35
N LEU A 558 10.09 39.14 -8.06
CA LEU A 558 8.94 39.95 -8.48
C LEU A 558 8.74 41.21 -7.63
N SER A 559 9.02 41.13 -6.32
CA SER A 559 8.90 42.27 -5.41
C SER A 559 9.94 43.34 -5.71
N TYR A 560 11.18 42.96 -6.08
CA TYR A 560 12.21 43.90 -6.52
C TYR A 560 11.89 44.62 -7.84
N SER A 561 10.97 44.07 -8.64
CA SER A 561 10.58 44.60 -9.95
C SER A 561 9.18 45.23 -9.94
N SER A 562 8.54 45.37 -8.78
CA SER A 562 7.21 45.94 -8.58
C SER A 562 7.24 47.03 -7.51
N ASP A 563 6.34 48.00 -7.61
CA ASP A 563 6.12 49.03 -6.59
C ASP A 563 5.13 48.56 -5.48
N GLU A 564 4.54 47.37 -5.62
CA GLU A 564 3.63 46.77 -4.63
C GLU A 564 4.31 45.60 -3.90
N GLU A 565 4.21 45.59 -2.56
CA GLU A 565 4.68 44.49 -1.72
C GLU A 565 3.73 43.28 -1.80
N PRO A 566 4.24 42.04 -1.65
CA PRO A 566 3.42 40.85 -1.57
C PRO A 566 2.56 40.87 -0.31
N ASP A 567 1.27 40.56 -0.45
CA ASP A 567 0.34 40.35 0.67
C ASP A 567 -0.08 38.88 0.82
N GLY A 568 0.32 38.01 -0.12
CA GLY A 568 0.23 36.57 0.02
C GLY A 568 1.30 36.01 0.95
N VAL A 569 0.94 35.02 1.78
CA VAL A 569 1.85 34.42 2.76
C VAL A 569 2.45 33.14 2.19
N VAL A 570 3.78 33.10 2.03
CA VAL A 570 4.50 31.86 1.68
C VAL A 570 5.06 31.21 2.95
N ILE A 571 4.73 29.94 3.17
CA ILE A 571 5.13 29.14 4.34
C ILE A 571 5.97 27.95 3.87
N GLU A 572 7.27 27.97 4.20
CA GLU A 572 8.17 26.82 4.05
C GLU A 572 7.95 25.86 5.22
N MET A 573 6.97 24.95 5.09
CA MET A 573 6.51 24.12 6.22
C MET A 573 7.59 23.14 6.71
N HIS A 574 8.52 22.76 5.83
CA HIS A 574 9.68 21.93 6.17
C HIS A 574 10.95 22.76 6.40
N GLY A 575 10.84 24.09 6.39
CA GLY A 575 11.96 25.00 6.58
C GLY A 575 12.84 25.16 5.35
N ASN A 576 14.04 25.69 5.56
CA ASN A 576 14.91 26.16 4.50
C ASN A 576 16.31 25.57 4.65
N LEU A 577 16.88 25.06 3.57
CA LEU A 577 18.21 24.46 3.58
C LEU A 577 19.32 25.47 3.91
N PHE A 578 19.14 26.75 3.54
CA PHE A 578 20.16 27.78 3.67
C PHE A 578 20.21 28.43 5.06
N ASP A 579 19.10 28.39 5.78
CA ASP A 579 19.00 28.80 7.17
C ASP A 579 19.59 27.75 8.13
N VAL A 580 19.94 28.19 9.34
CA VAL A 580 20.44 27.33 10.40
C VAL A 580 19.80 27.61 11.75
N VAL A 581 19.68 26.56 12.55
CA VAL A 581 19.21 26.62 13.94
C VAL A 581 20.19 25.95 14.88
N CYS A 582 20.18 26.38 16.15
CA CYS A 582 20.95 25.72 17.18
C CYS A 582 20.39 24.34 17.54
N THR A 583 21.29 23.38 17.74
CA THR A 583 20.94 22.03 18.20
C THR A 583 20.70 21.93 19.70
N ALA A 584 21.03 22.96 20.47
CA ALA A 584 20.79 22.95 21.91
C ALA A 584 19.29 23.14 22.18
N PHE A 585 18.74 22.28 23.05
CA PHE A 585 17.31 22.29 23.38
C PHE A 585 16.81 23.65 23.93
N ASP A 586 17.65 24.34 24.71
CA ASP A 586 17.31 25.63 25.35
C ASP A 586 17.87 26.85 24.61
N CYS A 587 18.30 26.71 23.35
CA CYS A 587 18.86 27.81 22.55
C CYS A 587 17.97 28.14 21.36
N ASP A 588 17.50 29.38 21.31
CA ASP A 588 16.61 29.92 20.27
C ASP A 588 17.37 30.54 19.08
N TYR A 589 18.68 30.31 18.97
CA TYR A 589 19.48 30.92 17.90
C TYR A 589 19.05 30.39 16.53
N GLN A 590 18.70 31.33 15.67
CA GLN A 590 18.48 31.14 14.24
C GLN A 590 19.42 32.10 13.48
N GLY A 591 19.89 31.69 12.32
CA GLY A 591 20.70 32.55 11.46
C GLY A 591 20.79 32.02 10.04
N HIS A 592 21.48 32.76 9.20
CA HIS A 592 21.77 32.38 7.82
C HIS A 592 23.27 32.14 7.69
N VAL A 593 23.70 31.00 7.13
CA VAL A 593 25.12 30.66 7.00
C VAL A 593 25.48 30.38 5.55
N GLU A 594 26.51 31.09 5.07
CA GLU A 594 27.08 30.90 3.73
C GLU A 594 27.72 29.50 3.53
N PRO A 595 27.78 28.99 2.29
CA PRO A 595 27.54 27.57 2.03
C PRO A 595 28.76 26.64 2.15
N LEU A 596 29.91 27.12 2.59
CA LEU A 596 31.15 26.34 2.58
C LEU A 596 31.79 26.34 3.96
N VAL A 597 31.31 25.44 4.79
CA VAL A 597 32.02 25.09 6.01
C VAL A 597 32.95 23.93 5.68
N ARG A 598 34.27 24.12 5.77
CA ARG A 598 35.21 23.00 5.63
C ARG A 598 34.89 21.95 6.69
N ARG A 599 35.11 20.67 6.39
CA ARG A 599 34.84 19.55 7.32
C ARG A 599 35.43 19.73 8.72
N ALA A 600 36.50 20.53 8.85
CA ALA A 600 37.15 20.86 10.12
C ALA A 600 36.49 22.02 10.91
N ASP A 601 35.58 22.78 10.31
CA ASP A 601 35.14 24.10 10.77
C ASP A 601 33.62 24.18 11.05
N LEU A 602 32.96 23.06 11.46
CA LEU A 602 31.50 22.98 11.65
C LEU A 602 30.91 24.24 12.32
N PRO A 603 29.78 24.78 11.82
CA PRO A 603 29.27 26.05 12.31
C PRO A 603 28.75 25.87 13.74
N HIS A 604 29.30 26.61 14.68
CA HIS A 604 28.86 26.62 16.08
C HIS A 604 27.99 27.83 16.36
N CYS A 605 27.02 27.66 17.24
CA CYS A 605 26.10 28.69 17.65
C CYS A 605 26.87 29.80 18.39
N PRO A 606 26.76 31.07 17.97
CA PRO A 606 27.46 32.16 18.64
C PRO A 606 26.96 32.39 20.07
N LYS A 607 25.75 31.95 20.42
CA LYS A 607 25.18 32.07 21.78
C LYS A 607 25.70 31.02 22.75
N CYS A 608 25.65 29.74 22.38
CA CYS A 608 25.91 28.63 23.32
C CYS A 608 27.02 27.68 22.87
N GLN A 609 27.66 27.96 21.72
CA GLN A 609 28.73 27.16 21.15
C GLN A 609 28.35 25.70 20.81
N GLN A 610 27.06 25.35 20.82
CA GLN A 610 26.58 24.06 20.29
C GLN A 610 26.55 24.07 18.76
N LEU A 611 26.54 22.90 18.13
CA LEU A 611 26.49 22.80 16.68
C LEU A 611 25.24 23.46 16.10
N LEU A 612 25.39 24.12 14.96
CA LEU A 612 24.29 24.58 14.13
C LEU A 612 23.92 23.48 13.15
N ARG A 613 22.64 23.34 12.86
CA ARG A 613 22.10 22.46 11.82
C ARG A 613 21.26 23.26 10.83
N PRO A 614 21.04 22.79 9.60
CA PRO A 614 20.08 23.41 8.69
C PRO A 614 18.71 23.52 9.35
N ASP A 615 18.02 24.62 9.06
CA ASP A 615 16.69 24.88 9.58
C ASP A 615 15.61 24.12 8.79
N VAL A 616 15.84 22.81 8.62
CA VAL A 616 14.97 21.86 7.93
C VAL A 616 14.31 20.96 8.98
N VAL A 617 13.03 20.69 8.80
CA VAL A 617 12.26 19.77 9.65
C VAL A 617 12.72 18.34 9.39
N TRP A 618 13.20 17.67 10.43
CA TRP A 618 13.60 16.27 10.35
C TRP A 618 12.42 15.32 10.62
N PHE A 619 12.56 14.06 10.20
CA PHE A 619 11.53 13.06 10.48
C PHE A 619 11.35 12.87 12.00
N GLY A 620 10.10 12.98 12.47
CA GLY A 620 9.76 12.98 13.90
C GLY A 620 9.68 14.39 14.51
N GLU A 621 10.16 15.43 13.83
CA GLU A 621 9.92 16.82 14.20
C GLU A 621 8.58 17.31 13.63
N ARG A 622 7.97 18.28 14.33
CA ARG A 622 6.73 18.89 13.86
C ARG A 622 7.03 19.87 12.74
N PRO A 623 6.26 19.86 11.63
CA PRO A 623 6.35 20.90 10.61
C PRO A 623 6.16 22.29 11.19
N LYS A 624 6.87 23.25 10.60
CA LYS A 624 6.83 24.64 11.03
C LYS A 624 5.46 25.24 10.75
N ARG A 625 5.04 26.15 11.63
CA ARG A 625 3.79 26.94 11.50
C ARG A 625 2.54 26.08 11.21
N ILE A 626 2.53 24.82 11.67
CA ILE A 626 1.45 23.87 11.37
C ILE A 626 0.07 24.38 11.82
N GLN A 627 -0.01 25.08 12.96
CA GLN A 627 -1.27 25.64 13.44
C GLN A 627 -1.83 26.69 12.49
N GLU A 628 -0.96 27.54 11.93
CA GLU A 628 -1.35 28.57 10.96
C GLU A 628 -1.76 27.95 9.62
N ILE A 629 -1.02 26.93 9.17
CA ILE A 629 -1.36 26.16 7.97
C ILE A 629 -2.75 25.52 8.10
N LEU A 630 -3.06 24.93 9.26
CA LEU A 630 -4.36 24.32 9.52
C LEU A 630 -5.49 25.35 9.54
N VAL A 631 -5.26 26.54 10.11
CA VAL A 631 -6.23 27.65 10.09
C VAL A 631 -6.47 28.14 8.65
N ALA A 632 -5.41 28.27 7.86
CA ALA A 632 -5.53 28.64 6.45
C ALA A 632 -6.37 27.61 5.69
N ALA A 633 -6.10 26.31 5.89
CA ALA A 633 -6.88 25.23 5.29
C ALA A 633 -8.35 25.19 5.77
N ASP A 634 -8.62 25.52 7.03
CA ASP A 634 -9.99 25.59 7.54
C ASP A 634 -10.82 26.71 6.89
N SER A 635 -10.15 27.80 6.50
CA SER A 635 -10.80 28.98 5.91
C SER A 635 -10.80 29.01 4.38
N ALA A 636 -10.07 28.10 3.73
CA ALA A 636 -9.87 28.11 2.29
C ALA A 636 -11.14 27.68 1.55
N ASP A 637 -11.51 28.42 0.50
CA ASP A 637 -12.59 28.07 -0.43
C ASP A 637 -12.05 27.50 -1.75
N LEU A 638 -10.73 27.58 -1.99
CA LEU A 638 -10.04 26.92 -3.08
C LEU A 638 -8.65 26.43 -2.64
N CYS A 639 -8.32 25.17 -2.94
CA CYS A 639 -7.00 24.58 -2.72
C CYS A 639 -6.34 24.19 -4.06
N LEU A 640 -5.14 24.70 -4.32
CA LEU A 640 -4.31 24.31 -5.45
C LEU A 640 -3.23 23.32 -4.98
N VAL A 641 -3.28 22.10 -5.47
CA VAL A 641 -2.31 21.04 -5.16
C VAL A 641 -1.32 20.95 -6.31
N VAL A 642 -0.06 21.28 -6.06
CA VAL A 642 0.96 21.44 -7.10
C VAL A 642 2.10 20.43 -6.96
N GLY A 643 2.26 19.60 -7.99
CA GLY A 643 3.23 18.51 -8.01
C GLY A 643 2.87 17.40 -7.02
N THR A 644 3.86 16.61 -6.61
CA THR A 644 3.72 15.48 -5.69
C THR A 644 3.48 15.88 -4.22
N SER A 645 2.74 16.96 -3.96
CA SER A 645 2.43 17.43 -2.61
C SER A 645 1.47 16.52 -1.83
N SER A 646 0.79 15.60 -2.52
CA SER A 646 -0.24 14.69 -1.99
C SER A 646 0.27 13.41 -1.32
N LEU A 647 1.57 13.31 -1.03
CA LEU A 647 2.19 12.03 -0.66
C LEU A 647 2.66 11.94 0.80
N VAL A 648 2.90 13.08 1.48
CA VAL A 648 3.49 13.11 2.82
C VAL A 648 2.62 13.90 3.80
N GLN A 649 2.30 13.28 4.94
CA GLN A 649 1.56 13.93 6.03
C GLN A 649 2.46 14.93 6.78
N PRO A 650 1.92 16.08 7.24
CA PRO A 650 0.50 16.46 7.26
C PRO A 650 0.01 17.20 6.00
N ALA A 651 0.90 17.51 5.05
CA ALA A 651 0.56 18.34 3.88
C ALA A 651 -0.50 17.68 2.97
N SER A 652 -0.47 16.36 2.83
CA SER A 652 -1.46 15.62 2.03
C SER A 652 -2.86 15.58 2.62
N LYS A 653 -3.11 16.01 3.87
CA LYS A 653 -4.48 16.16 4.41
C LYS A 653 -5.08 17.53 4.20
N LEU A 654 -4.28 18.52 3.79
CA LEU A 654 -4.77 19.89 3.59
C LEU A 654 -5.87 19.95 2.52
N PRO A 655 -5.75 19.30 1.35
CA PRO A 655 -6.80 19.37 0.32
C PRO A 655 -8.12 18.72 0.78
N GLU A 656 -8.04 17.56 1.45
CA GLU A 656 -9.22 16.90 2.03
C GLU A 656 -9.90 17.79 3.08
N ARG A 657 -9.12 18.49 3.91
CA ARG A 657 -9.64 19.41 4.93
C ARG A 657 -10.35 20.61 4.31
N VAL A 658 -9.81 21.17 3.21
CA VAL A 658 -10.49 22.22 2.44
C VAL A 658 -11.82 21.70 1.88
N HIS A 659 -11.81 20.52 1.27
CA HIS A 659 -13.02 19.91 0.70
C HIS A 659 -14.08 19.62 1.76
N ALA A 660 -13.68 19.12 2.94
CA ALA A 660 -14.58 18.86 4.07
C ALA A 660 -15.27 20.13 4.61
N ASN A 661 -14.65 21.30 4.42
CA ASN A 661 -15.23 22.60 4.77
C ASN A 661 -15.99 23.28 3.61
N GLY A 662 -16.20 22.55 2.49
CA GLY A 662 -16.96 23.02 1.34
C GLY A 662 -16.16 23.82 0.31
N GLY A 663 -14.83 23.87 0.44
CA GLY A 663 -13.94 24.45 -0.56
C GLY A 663 -13.68 23.49 -1.73
N GLN A 664 -13.21 24.04 -2.85
CA GLN A 664 -12.90 23.25 -4.05
C GLN A 664 -11.42 22.89 -4.15
N VAL A 665 -11.08 21.78 -4.79
CA VAL A 665 -9.69 21.31 -4.96
C VAL A 665 -9.32 21.20 -6.43
N ALA A 666 -8.22 21.84 -6.81
CA ALA A 666 -7.61 21.72 -8.14
C ALA A 666 -6.21 21.10 -8.05
N VAL A 667 -5.97 20.05 -8.83
CA VAL A 667 -4.70 19.31 -8.83
C VAL A 667 -3.93 19.58 -10.12
N PHE A 668 -2.67 19.99 -9.98
CA PHE A 668 -1.69 20.19 -11.05
C PHE A 668 -0.57 19.18 -10.88
N ASN A 669 -0.48 18.19 -11.77
CA ASN A 669 0.57 17.18 -11.67
C ASN A 669 0.91 16.57 -13.03
N VAL A 670 2.10 16.00 -13.18
CA VAL A 670 2.56 15.39 -14.45
C VAL A 670 1.71 14.18 -14.84
N GLU A 671 1.20 13.46 -13.85
CA GLU A 671 0.33 12.29 -14.01
C GLU A 671 -0.90 12.41 -13.10
N ALA A 672 -2.01 11.77 -13.48
CA ALA A 672 -3.17 11.63 -12.62
C ALA A 672 -2.83 10.71 -11.44
N THR A 673 -2.57 11.30 -10.27
CA THR A 673 -2.18 10.56 -9.05
C THR A 673 -3.37 10.31 -8.12
N THR A 674 -3.55 9.05 -7.70
CA THR A 674 -4.76 8.55 -7.02
C THR A 674 -5.05 9.06 -5.60
N ASN A 675 -4.19 9.87 -4.97
CA ASN A 675 -4.44 10.30 -3.58
C ASN A 675 -5.48 11.44 -3.48
N HIS A 676 -5.59 12.31 -4.50
CA HIS A 676 -6.62 13.35 -4.57
C HIS A 676 -7.23 13.51 -5.97
N SER A 677 -6.70 12.88 -7.02
CA SER A 677 -7.28 13.02 -8.38
C SER A 677 -8.68 12.42 -8.50
N ASP A 678 -9.05 11.46 -7.64
CA ASP A 678 -10.37 10.81 -7.65
C ASP A 678 -11.44 11.63 -6.89
N GLU A 679 -11.02 12.61 -6.07
CA GLU A 679 -11.89 13.47 -5.24
C GLU A 679 -11.76 14.97 -5.58
N ALA A 680 -10.88 15.33 -6.52
CA ALA A 680 -10.68 16.72 -6.93
C ALA A 680 -11.87 17.24 -7.75
N ASP A 681 -12.14 18.55 -7.61
CA ASP A 681 -13.06 19.24 -8.51
C ASP A 681 -12.42 19.47 -9.89
N PHE A 682 -11.10 19.73 -9.91
CA PHE A 682 -10.35 20.00 -11.13
C PHE A 682 -9.04 19.21 -11.20
N LEU A 683 -8.70 18.73 -12.40
CA LEU A 683 -7.45 18.01 -12.66
C LEU A 683 -6.79 18.50 -13.95
N PHE A 684 -5.56 18.99 -13.82
CA PHE A 684 -4.71 19.44 -14.91
C PHE A 684 -3.44 18.60 -14.97
N VAL A 685 -3.33 17.79 -16.03
CA VAL A 685 -2.25 16.82 -16.20
C VAL A 685 -1.19 17.38 -17.14
N GLY A 686 0.02 17.57 -16.64
CA GLY A 686 1.17 18.06 -17.41
C GLY A 686 2.28 18.64 -16.51
N PRO A 687 3.42 19.05 -17.10
CA PRO A 687 4.51 19.70 -16.36
C PRO A 687 3.99 20.94 -15.62
N CYS A 688 4.26 21.03 -14.31
CA CYS A 688 3.67 22.06 -13.45
C CYS A 688 4.04 23.47 -13.91
N GLU A 689 5.26 23.67 -14.41
CA GLU A 689 5.75 24.95 -14.93
C GLU A 689 5.00 25.42 -16.19
N LEU A 690 4.39 24.51 -16.94
CA LEU A 690 3.58 24.82 -18.11
C LEU A 690 2.10 24.96 -17.73
N GLU A 691 1.58 23.98 -16.99
CA GLU A 691 0.15 23.91 -16.64
C GLU A 691 -0.27 25.04 -15.71
N LEU A 692 0.53 25.41 -14.71
CA LEU A 692 0.22 26.55 -13.83
C LEU A 692 0.13 27.85 -14.62
N THR A 693 1.11 28.13 -15.47
CA THR A 693 1.16 29.33 -16.31
C THR A 693 -0.05 29.38 -17.25
N ARG A 694 -0.37 28.26 -17.90
CA ARG A 694 -1.50 28.12 -18.84
C ARG A 694 -2.86 28.29 -18.15
N VAL A 695 -3.05 27.64 -17.00
CA VAL A 695 -4.35 27.56 -16.32
C VAL A 695 -4.60 28.76 -15.42
N LEU A 696 -3.59 29.32 -14.75
CA LEU A 696 -3.77 30.56 -13.99
C LEU A 696 -3.84 31.77 -14.91
N GLY A 697 -3.21 31.73 -16.09
CA GLY A 697 -3.14 32.87 -17.01
C GLY A 697 -2.21 33.98 -16.50
N LEU A 698 -1.18 33.62 -15.74
CA LEU A 698 -0.24 34.52 -15.06
C LEU A 698 1.21 34.33 -15.51
#